data_AF-A0A933JRM0-F1
#
_entry.id   AF-A0A933JRM0-F1
#
_cell.length_a   1.000
_cell.length_b   1.000
_cell.length_c   1.000
_cell.angle_alpha   90.00
_cell.angle_beta   90.00
_cell.angle_gamma   90.00
#
_symmetry.space_group_name_H-M   'P 1'
#
loop_
_entity.id
_entity.type
_entity.pdbx_description
1 polymer ?
#
loop_
_entity_poly.entity_id
_entity_poly.type
_entity_poly.pdbx_seq_one_letter_code
_entity_poly.pdbx_strand_id
1 'polypeptide(L)'
;MKLDRIISGLSITDRRGRMDVEIEDVVTDSRKAKPGVLFVALRGNRADGHEFIPSAIGRGASAVLAESWPDDLEASDKAQVVLVEDTRRALALAAANFAGQPSRKMLVAGVTGTNGKTTVTFMLDSIMRAAARKVGLIGTIECRFDGASFSLEHTTPEPVQLQGILKRMLDSGVSHVAMEVSSHALDQQRVAGIHFKVAGFTNLTQDHLDYHKTLEQYFSSKSKLFTEVLRKSRARGRIAVINVDDPRGAELVSLWGAKALRVSINPSVEGDVVALEATYTLEGTRARVKTPKGVWSLELPLVGAHNLSNAMVAIGMALAMGFSKARVVRGLSALERVPGRLEPVPNEEGKKVFVDYAHTPDALMRVLTTLRPLTKGRLVVVFGCGGDRDTDKRPKMGQVVAEHADFAILTSDNPRSEDPEKIATAVRQGLEAGGMRKTDAAVGPKTFMVELDRRNAIRTATRMVGKDDVLVIAGKGHERYQIIRDAMLRFDDREEAHRALAGLPPPPPEVLSKDEPEEEEPEVIAVKPVLEGEAEVSMDDIEEIVSAEPLVAESNISSAQIVEVFSTPPVASVPPGPAVQEPASILSQPLPGLGALPPIGAPIGALPPLPNGLPPLPPLSGLALPPLPPPPAPGPAPGPSPSPAPSPSPSAPATPAAPEDGRPPPKKDGDT
;
A
#
# COMPACT_ATOMS: atom_id res chain seq x y z
N MET A 1 -16.23 29.20 4.29
CA MET A 1 -14.85 29.62 3.93
C MET A 1 -14.95 30.30 2.59
N LYS A 2 -14.33 31.47 2.45
CA LYS A 2 -14.35 32.21 1.18
C LYS A 2 -13.67 31.44 0.05
N LEU A 3 -14.23 31.54 -1.16
CA LEU A 3 -13.75 30.86 -2.36
C LEU A 3 -12.28 31.22 -2.68
N ASP A 4 -11.87 32.48 -2.50
CA ASP A 4 -10.49 32.95 -2.69
C ASP A 4 -9.44 32.17 -1.87
N ARG A 5 -9.78 31.81 -0.62
CA ARG A 5 -8.96 30.96 0.24
C ARG A 5 -8.92 29.52 -0.27
N ILE A 6 -10.05 29.00 -0.75
CA ILE A 6 -10.16 27.63 -1.26
C ILE A 6 -9.36 27.45 -2.56
N ILE A 7 -9.37 28.44 -3.46
CA ILE A 7 -8.65 28.38 -4.73
C ILE A 7 -7.19 28.87 -4.66
N SER A 8 -6.72 29.21 -3.46
CA SER A 8 -5.34 29.65 -3.24
C SER A 8 -4.32 28.57 -3.63
N GLY A 9 -3.37 28.93 -4.49
CA GLY A 9 -2.30 28.04 -4.96
C GLY A 9 -2.71 27.03 -6.05
N LEU A 10 -3.91 27.15 -6.61
CA LEU A 10 -4.33 26.42 -7.81
C LEU A 10 -3.74 27.09 -9.07
N SER A 11 -3.48 26.30 -10.11
CA SER A 11 -3.12 26.81 -11.44
C SER A 11 -4.37 27.34 -12.16
N ILE A 12 -4.79 28.56 -11.82
CA ILE A 12 -5.97 29.22 -12.41
C ILE A 12 -5.60 29.78 -13.79
N THR A 13 -6.37 29.39 -14.80
CA THR A 13 -6.21 29.87 -16.19
C THR A 13 -7.11 31.06 -16.49
N ASP A 14 -8.32 31.08 -15.92
CA ASP A 14 -9.29 32.16 -16.06
C ASP A 14 -10.30 32.14 -14.90
N ARG A 15 -11.04 33.22 -14.68
CA ARG A 15 -12.11 33.27 -13.67
C ARG A 15 -13.11 34.38 -13.95
N ARG A 16 -14.36 34.16 -13.57
CA ARG A 16 -15.45 35.13 -13.70
C ARG A 16 -16.31 35.18 -12.45
N GLY A 17 -16.67 36.41 -12.08
CA GLY A 17 -17.50 36.71 -10.92
C GLY A 17 -16.70 37.02 -9.64
N ARG A 18 -17.40 37.08 -8.49
CA ARG A 18 -16.86 37.36 -7.17
C ARG A 18 -16.21 36.13 -6.53
N MET A 19 -14.98 36.30 -6.06
CA MET A 19 -14.20 35.23 -5.40
C MET A 19 -14.31 35.28 -3.86
N ASP A 20 -15.04 36.23 -3.30
CA ASP A 20 -15.24 36.39 -1.86
C ASP A 20 -16.50 35.69 -1.34
N VAL A 21 -17.15 34.86 -2.18
CA VAL A 21 -18.35 34.10 -1.82
C VAL A 21 -18.05 33.01 -0.79
N GLU A 22 -18.98 32.79 0.14
CA GLU A 22 -18.87 31.73 1.14
C GLU A 22 -19.16 30.36 0.53
N ILE A 23 -18.28 29.41 0.85
CA ILE A 23 -18.40 28.00 0.53
C ILE A 23 -18.46 27.19 1.83
N GLU A 24 -19.45 26.31 1.91
CA GLU A 24 -19.80 25.43 3.01
C GLU A 24 -19.54 23.95 2.69
N ASP A 25 -19.40 23.59 1.42
CA ASP A 25 -19.06 22.22 1.00
C ASP A 25 -18.41 22.18 -0.39
N VAL A 26 -17.70 21.08 -0.69
CA VAL A 26 -17.05 20.82 -1.99
C VAL A 26 -17.54 19.48 -2.53
N VAL A 27 -18.16 19.48 -3.70
CA VAL A 27 -18.73 18.26 -4.30
C VAL A 27 -18.31 18.07 -5.75
N THR A 28 -18.25 16.82 -6.19
CA THR A 28 -18.00 16.42 -7.59
C THR A 28 -19.25 15.86 -8.27
N ASP A 29 -20.35 15.70 -7.53
CA ASP A 29 -21.63 15.21 -8.02
C ASP A 29 -22.62 16.38 -8.07
N SER A 30 -23.03 16.77 -9.28
CA SER A 30 -23.96 17.89 -9.51
C SER A 30 -25.31 17.68 -8.82
N ARG A 31 -25.72 16.43 -8.56
CA ARG A 31 -26.97 16.11 -7.84
C ARG A 31 -26.92 16.56 -6.38
N LYS A 32 -25.71 16.73 -5.82
CA LYS A 32 -25.46 17.23 -4.46
C LYS A 32 -25.24 18.75 -4.40
N ALA A 33 -25.26 19.44 -5.55
CA ALA A 33 -25.14 20.89 -5.61
C ALA A 33 -26.33 21.59 -4.93
N LYS A 34 -26.03 22.64 -4.17
CA LYS A 34 -26.99 23.51 -3.46
C LYS A 34 -26.28 24.84 -3.11
N PRO A 35 -27.00 25.87 -2.63
CA PRO A 35 -26.38 27.08 -2.09
C PRO A 35 -25.28 26.75 -1.06
N GLY A 36 -24.17 27.48 -1.13
CA GLY A 36 -22.96 27.25 -0.32
C GLY A 36 -21.99 26.22 -0.91
N VAL A 37 -22.31 25.54 -2.01
CA VAL A 37 -21.44 24.46 -2.54
C VAL A 37 -20.53 24.94 -3.66
N LEU A 38 -19.25 24.54 -3.60
CA LEU A 38 -18.33 24.53 -4.74
C LEU A 38 -18.48 23.21 -5.50
N PHE A 39 -19.00 23.28 -6.73
CA PHE A 39 -19.04 22.13 -7.63
C PHE A 39 -17.72 22.03 -8.42
N VAL A 40 -17.11 20.86 -8.48
CA VAL A 40 -15.90 20.61 -9.27
C VAL A 40 -16.21 19.65 -10.41
N ALA A 41 -16.11 20.16 -11.64
CA ALA A 41 -16.39 19.42 -12.86
C ALA A 41 -15.19 18.53 -13.24
N LEU A 42 -15.26 17.24 -12.89
CA LEU A 42 -14.22 16.26 -13.23
C LEU A 42 -14.52 15.55 -14.54
N ARG A 43 -13.51 15.39 -15.41
CA ARG A 43 -13.61 14.44 -16.54
C ARG A 43 -13.46 13.00 -16.04
N GLY A 44 -14.56 12.25 -15.99
CA GLY A 44 -14.60 10.86 -15.52
C GLY A 44 -14.47 9.85 -16.66
N ASN A 45 -14.36 8.56 -16.30
CA ASN A 45 -14.29 7.46 -17.28
C ASN A 45 -15.64 7.16 -17.94
N ARG A 46 -16.76 7.55 -17.30
CA ARG A 46 -18.13 7.27 -17.76
C ARG A 46 -18.85 8.50 -18.30
N ALA A 47 -18.54 9.67 -17.77
CA ALA A 47 -19.19 10.92 -18.12
C ALA A 47 -18.23 12.09 -17.86
N ASP A 48 -18.45 13.18 -18.58
CA ASP A 48 -17.73 14.43 -18.36
C ASP A 48 -18.51 15.31 -17.37
N GLY A 49 -17.88 15.64 -16.24
CA GLY A 49 -18.42 16.54 -15.22
C GLY A 49 -18.81 17.92 -15.75
N HIS A 50 -18.19 18.37 -16.85
CA HIS A 50 -18.45 19.67 -17.45
C HIS A 50 -19.87 19.76 -18.04
N GLU A 51 -20.40 18.65 -18.55
CA GLU A 51 -21.77 18.57 -19.07
C GLU A 51 -22.82 18.84 -17.98
N PHE A 52 -22.45 18.69 -16.70
CA PHE A 52 -23.35 18.89 -15.57
C PHE A 52 -23.22 20.27 -14.90
N ILE A 53 -22.38 21.16 -15.42
CA ILE A 53 -22.23 22.53 -14.89
C ILE A 53 -23.57 23.30 -14.90
N PRO A 54 -24.36 23.31 -16.00
CA PRO A 54 -25.67 23.96 -16.00
C PRO A 54 -26.60 23.41 -14.92
N SER A 55 -26.59 22.08 -14.70
CA SER A 55 -27.39 21.44 -13.66
C SER A 55 -26.96 21.86 -12.25
N ALA A 56 -25.64 21.93 -11.99
CA ALA A 56 -25.11 22.36 -10.70
C ALA A 56 -25.47 23.82 -10.39
N ILE A 57 -25.35 24.71 -11.39
CA ILE A 57 -25.75 26.12 -11.28
C ILE A 57 -27.26 26.24 -11.06
N GLY A 58 -28.08 25.51 -11.83
CA GLY A 58 -29.54 25.49 -11.70
C GLY A 58 -30.02 24.99 -10.33
N ARG A 59 -29.25 24.12 -9.67
CA ARG A 59 -29.48 23.68 -8.29
C ARG A 59 -28.95 24.65 -7.22
N GLY A 60 -28.27 25.71 -7.64
CA GLY A 60 -27.81 26.79 -6.77
C GLY A 60 -26.38 26.65 -6.26
N ALA A 61 -25.49 25.90 -6.94
CA ALA A 61 -24.07 25.90 -6.60
C ALA A 61 -23.54 27.34 -6.51
N SER A 62 -22.82 27.65 -5.43
CA SER A 62 -22.27 28.98 -5.20
C SER A 62 -21.03 29.26 -6.05
N ALA A 63 -20.32 28.23 -6.46
CA ALA A 63 -19.18 28.34 -7.37
C ALA A 63 -18.96 27.04 -8.16
N VAL A 64 -18.25 27.16 -9.27
CA VAL A 64 -17.85 26.06 -10.14
C VAL A 64 -16.35 26.13 -10.41
N LEU A 65 -15.68 24.98 -10.32
CA LEU A 65 -14.30 24.78 -10.74
C LEU A 65 -14.28 23.84 -11.96
N ALA A 66 -13.69 24.29 -13.07
CA ALA A 66 -13.73 23.60 -14.36
C ALA A 66 -12.42 23.78 -15.15
N GLU A 67 -12.23 23.06 -16.25
CA GLU A 67 -11.11 23.23 -17.18
C GLU A 67 -11.44 24.15 -18.37
N SER A 68 -12.70 24.22 -18.74
CA SER A 68 -13.19 25.05 -19.85
C SER A 68 -14.46 25.80 -19.47
N TRP A 69 -14.69 26.91 -20.16
CA TRP A 69 -15.96 27.63 -20.08
C TRP A 69 -17.11 26.70 -20.51
N PRO A 70 -18.27 26.73 -19.83
CA PRO A 70 -19.46 26.04 -20.31
C PRO A 70 -20.00 26.75 -21.55
N ASP A 71 -20.36 26.01 -22.58
CA ASP A 71 -20.81 26.57 -23.87
C ASP A 71 -22.09 27.41 -23.75
N ASP A 72 -23.00 27.02 -22.85
CA ASP A 72 -24.32 27.64 -22.65
C ASP A 72 -24.39 28.62 -21.47
N LEU A 73 -23.24 29.06 -20.92
CA LEU A 73 -23.24 29.98 -19.78
C LEU A 73 -23.54 31.41 -20.27
N GLU A 74 -24.73 31.93 -19.98
CA GLU A 74 -25.08 33.27 -20.39
C GLU A 74 -24.28 34.33 -19.60
N ALA A 75 -24.09 35.51 -20.21
CA ALA A 75 -23.46 36.63 -19.52
C ALA A 75 -24.25 37.09 -18.27
N SER A 76 -25.52 36.69 -18.14
CA SER A 76 -26.43 37.00 -17.04
C SER A 76 -26.31 36.05 -15.84
N ASP A 77 -25.61 34.91 -15.99
CA ASP A 77 -25.48 33.92 -14.92
C ASP A 77 -24.62 34.45 -13.77
N LYS A 78 -25.19 34.52 -12.56
CA LYS A 78 -24.51 34.94 -11.33
C LYS A 78 -23.47 33.91 -10.83
N ALA A 79 -23.16 32.87 -11.61
CA ALA A 79 -22.30 31.79 -11.20
C ALA A 79 -20.84 32.24 -11.10
N GLN A 80 -20.19 31.93 -9.98
CA GLN A 80 -18.74 32.14 -9.84
C GLN A 80 -18.03 30.97 -10.49
N VAL A 81 -17.27 31.22 -11.55
CA VAL A 81 -16.61 30.15 -12.31
C VAL A 81 -15.11 30.40 -12.29
N VAL A 82 -14.36 29.36 -11.94
CA VAL A 82 -12.91 29.36 -11.92
C VAL A 82 -12.41 28.27 -12.85
N LEU A 83 -11.63 28.65 -13.86
CA LEU A 83 -10.99 27.72 -14.76
C LEU A 83 -9.58 27.38 -14.28
N VAL A 84 -9.22 26.11 -14.38
CA VAL A 84 -7.92 25.57 -13.97
C VAL A 84 -7.33 24.67 -15.05
N GLU A 85 -6.01 24.46 -15.00
CA GLU A 85 -5.32 23.56 -15.94
C GLU A 85 -5.75 22.09 -15.79
N ASP A 86 -6.03 21.63 -14.56
CA ASP A 86 -6.39 20.25 -14.24
C ASP A 86 -7.35 20.22 -13.05
N THR A 87 -8.60 19.83 -13.29
CA THR A 87 -9.66 19.78 -12.27
C THR A 87 -9.41 18.74 -11.18
N ARG A 88 -8.73 17.63 -11.48
CA ARG A 88 -8.43 16.57 -10.48
C ARG A 88 -7.38 17.07 -9.49
N ARG A 89 -6.32 17.67 -10.01
CA ARG A 89 -5.29 18.30 -9.17
C ARG A 89 -5.87 19.45 -8.37
N ALA A 90 -6.69 20.29 -9.00
CA ALA A 90 -7.32 21.42 -8.36
C ALA A 90 -8.29 20.99 -7.25
N LEU A 91 -9.07 19.92 -7.45
CA LEU A 91 -9.92 19.33 -6.41
C LEU A 91 -9.11 18.93 -5.17
N ALA A 92 -7.98 18.25 -5.35
CA ALA A 92 -7.17 17.81 -4.21
C ALA A 92 -6.56 18.97 -3.43
N LEU A 93 -6.17 20.05 -4.11
CA LEU A 93 -5.67 21.27 -3.46
C LEU A 93 -6.79 22.08 -2.80
N ALA A 94 -7.94 22.22 -3.47
CA ALA A 94 -9.11 22.91 -2.94
C ALA A 94 -9.66 22.20 -1.69
N ALA A 95 -9.78 20.87 -1.72
CA ALA A 95 -10.17 20.07 -0.56
C ALA A 95 -9.19 20.23 0.61
N ALA A 96 -7.87 20.29 0.34
CA ALA A 96 -6.86 20.54 1.36
C ALA A 96 -6.99 21.93 1.97
N ASN A 97 -7.21 22.96 1.15
CA ASN A 97 -7.45 24.34 1.61
C ASN A 97 -8.72 24.41 2.45
N PHE A 98 -9.80 23.82 1.97
CA PHE A 98 -11.10 23.79 2.62
C PHE A 98 -11.06 23.11 4.00
N ALA A 99 -10.31 22.01 4.12
CA ALA A 99 -10.06 21.31 5.38
C ALA A 99 -9.04 21.99 6.30
N GLY A 100 -8.48 23.15 5.94
CA GLY A 100 -7.51 23.86 6.75
C GLY A 100 -6.11 23.19 6.78
N GLN A 101 -5.76 22.49 5.70
CA GLN A 101 -4.43 21.90 5.45
C GLN A 101 -3.97 20.92 6.56
N PRO A 102 -4.77 19.90 6.91
CA PRO A 102 -4.52 19.08 8.10
C PRO A 102 -3.18 18.33 8.04
N SER A 103 -2.76 17.87 6.85
CA SER A 103 -1.49 17.17 6.67
C SER A 103 -0.25 18.02 6.97
N ARG A 104 -0.35 19.37 7.01
CA ARG A 104 0.78 20.25 7.40
C ARG A 104 1.05 20.22 8.90
N LYS A 105 0.07 19.81 9.69
CA LYS A 105 0.09 19.83 11.16
C LYS A 105 0.36 18.43 11.76
N MET A 106 0.62 17.43 10.91
CA MET A 106 0.89 16.05 11.31
C MET A 106 2.09 15.49 10.53
N LEU A 107 2.72 14.44 11.06
CA LEU A 107 3.73 13.67 10.34
C LEU A 107 3.06 12.58 9.52
N VAL A 108 2.92 12.80 8.21
CA VAL A 108 2.30 11.85 7.28
C VAL A 108 3.36 11.01 6.56
N ALA A 109 3.23 9.69 6.64
CA ALA A 109 4.03 8.69 5.96
C ALA A 109 3.21 8.01 4.86
N GLY A 110 3.68 8.05 3.61
CA GLY A 110 2.99 7.46 2.46
C GLY A 110 3.73 6.24 1.93
N VAL A 111 3.05 5.12 1.71
CA VAL A 111 3.67 3.89 1.17
C VAL A 111 3.05 3.52 -0.17
N THR A 112 3.89 3.35 -1.19
CA THR A 112 3.47 2.81 -2.49
C THR A 112 4.29 1.57 -2.89
N GLY A 113 3.79 0.88 -3.90
CA GLY A 113 4.34 -0.37 -4.44
C GLY A 113 3.22 -1.32 -4.87
N THR A 114 3.56 -2.41 -5.54
CA THR A 114 2.58 -3.44 -5.90
C THR A 114 2.15 -4.18 -4.64
N ASN A 115 3.10 -4.82 -3.94
CA ASN A 115 2.84 -5.59 -2.73
C ASN A 115 3.46 -4.94 -1.48
N GLY A 116 2.88 -5.21 -0.30
CA GLY A 116 3.48 -4.84 0.99
C GLY A 116 3.09 -3.47 1.56
N LYS A 117 2.32 -2.64 0.84
CA LYS A 117 1.84 -1.32 1.31
C LYS A 117 1.19 -1.42 2.70
N THR A 118 0.16 -2.27 2.79
CA THR A 118 -0.56 -2.56 4.03
C THR A 118 0.36 -3.06 5.15
N THR A 119 1.26 -4.00 4.86
CA THR A 119 2.17 -4.53 5.89
C THR A 119 3.08 -3.44 6.45
N VAL A 120 3.65 -2.59 5.58
CA VAL A 120 4.52 -1.49 5.99
C VAL A 120 3.73 -0.43 6.78
N THR A 121 2.50 -0.09 6.40
CA THR A 121 1.70 0.88 7.15
C THR A 121 1.31 0.36 8.54
N PHE A 122 1.03 -0.94 8.68
CA PHE A 122 0.82 -1.57 9.99
C PHE A 122 2.09 -1.63 10.84
N MET A 123 3.25 -1.92 10.24
CA MET A 123 4.53 -1.85 10.94
C MET A 123 4.81 -0.43 11.46
N LEU A 124 4.57 0.59 10.62
CA LEU A 124 4.72 1.99 11.01
C LEU A 124 3.75 2.36 12.13
N ASP A 125 2.48 1.97 12.03
CA ASP A 125 1.51 2.19 13.10
C ASP A 125 1.98 1.58 14.42
N SER A 126 2.42 0.31 14.41
CA SER A 126 2.94 -0.35 15.62
C SER A 126 4.16 0.36 16.20
N ILE A 127 5.11 0.79 15.37
CA ILE A 127 6.28 1.59 15.78
C ILE A 127 5.85 2.91 16.43
N MET A 128 4.93 3.63 15.81
CA MET A 128 4.48 4.94 16.28
C MET A 128 3.69 4.81 17.60
N ARG A 129 2.86 3.77 17.75
CA ARG A 129 2.16 3.45 19.00
C ARG A 129 3.13 3.03 20.10
N ALA A 130 4.14 2.21 19.78
CA ALA A 130 5.19 1.83 20.72
C ALA A 130 6.03 3.04 21.19
N ALA A 131 6.02 4.13 20.42
CA ALA A 131 6.57 5.44 20.77
C ALA A 131 5.57 6.39 21.47
N ALA A 132 4.42 5.88 21.93
CA ALA A 132 3.37 6.62 22.61
C ALA A 132 2.83 7.82 21.81
N ARG A 133 2.75 7.69 20.49
CA ARG A 133 2.13 8.69 19.61
C ARG A 133 0.65 8.35 19.38
N LYS A 134 -0.17 9.39 19.17
CA LYS A 134 -1.52 9.24 18.61
C LYS A 134 -1.40 9.06 17.10
N VAL A 135 -1.90 7.92 16.61
CA VAL A 135 -1.66 7.46 15.23
C VAL A 135 -2.97 7.30 14.47
N GLY A 136 -2.97 7.76 13.22
CA GLY A 136 -3.97 7.43 12.22
C GLY A 136 -3.41 6.43 11.20
N LEU A 137 -4.24 5.48 10.79
CA LEU A 137 -3.96 4.52 9.73
C LEU A 137 -5.01 4.70 8.63
N ILE A 138 -4.58 4.75 7.37
CA ILE A 138 -5.46 4.83 6.19
C ILE A 138 -4.99 3.80 5.17
N GLY A 139 -5.81 2.81 4.85
CA GLY A 139 -5.41 1.80 3.88
C GLY A 139 -6.51 0.84 3.48
N THR A 140 -6.10 -0.27 2.85
CA THR A 140 -7.00 -1.27 2.27
C THR A 140 -7.84 -1.98 3.32
N ILE A 141 -7.26 -2.27 4.49
CA ILE A 141 -7.94 -3.05 5.54
C ILE A 141 -8.89 -2.17 6.33
N GLU A 142 -8.41 -1.01 6.77
CA GLU A 142 -9.16 -0.13 7.66
C GLU A 142 -8.64 1.31 7.59
N CYS A 143 -9.54 2.25 7.89
CA CYS A 143 -9.19 3.55 8.42
C CYS A 143 -9.33 3.50 9.94
N ARG A 144 -8.27 3.81 10.67
CA ARG A 144 -8.26 3.68 12.14
C ARG A 144 -7.62 4.87 12.82
N PHE A 145 -8.35 5.48 13.75
CA PHE A 145 -7.85 6.53 14.64
C PHE A 145 -8.79 6.70 15.84
N ASP A 146 -8.28 7.24 16.94
CA ASP A 146 -9.06 7.57 18.13
C ASP A 146 -9.93 6.41 18.68
N GLY A 147 -9.44 5.18 18.56
CA GLY A 147 -10.15 3.97 19.00
C GLY A 147 -11.22 3.46 18.03
N ALA A 148 -11.61 4.24 17.02
CA ALA A 148 -12.53 3.82 15.97
C ALA A 148 -11.78 3.13 14.81
N SER A 149 -12.45 2.17 14.18
CA SER A 149 -11.99 1.54 12.93
C SER A 149 -13.17 1.36 11.97
N PHE A 150 -12.99 1.73 10.71
CA PHE A 150 -14.04 1.60 9.68
C PHE A 150 -13.43 1.28 8.31
N SER A 151 -14.23 0.65 7.46
CA SER A 151 -13.84 0.24 6.10
C SER A 151 -13.85 1.44 5.13
N LEU A 152 -13.03 1.39 4.08
CA LEU A 152 -12.99 2.41 3.03
C LEU A 152 -13.35 1.78 1.68
N GLU A 153 -14.07 2.51 0.83
CA GLU A 153 -14.37 2.07 -0.55
C GLU A 153 -13.10 1.90 -1.40
N HIS A 154 -12.06 2.68 -1.09
CA HIS A 154 -10.80 2.68 -1.81
C HIS A 154 -9.62 2.61 -0.84
N THR A 155 -8.57 1.87 -1.21
CA THR A 155 -7.27 1.86 -0.49
C THR A 155 -6.74 3.27 -0.20
N THR A 156 -6.98 4.20 -1.13
CA THR A 156 -6.69 5.62 -0.95
C THR A 156 -7.95 6.42 -1.32
N PRO A 157 -8.62 7.06 -0.35
CA PRO A 157 -9.88 7.78 -0.57
C PRO A 157 -9.81 8.91 -1.60
N GLU A 158 -10.97 9.33 -2.11
CA GLU A 158 -11.11 10.54 -2.95
C GLU A 158 -10.73 11.81 -2.16
N PRO A 159 -10.25 12.90 -2.82
CA PRO A 159 -9.61 14.00 -2.11
C PRO A 159 -10.45 14.68 -1.03
N VAL A 160 -11.76 14.86 -1.26
CA VAL A 160 -12.66 15.48 -0.27
C VAL A 160 -12.79 14.60 0.97
N GLN A 161 -13.05 13.30 0.78
CA GLN A 161 -13.14 12.33 1.87
C GLN A 161 -11.80 12.20 2.60
N LEU A 162 -10.69 12.12 1.87
CA LEU A 162 -9.34 12.01 2.43
C LEU A 162 -9.00 13.20 3.34
N GLN A 163 -9.26 14.43 2.88
CA GLN A 163 -8.98 15.63 3.68
C GLN A 163 -9.93 15.75 4.87
N GLY A 164 -11.19 15.33 4.74
CA GLY A 164 -12.13 15.21 5.86
C GLY A 164 -11.66 14.23 6.93
N ILE A 165 -11.19 13.05 6.53
CA ILE A 165 -10.60 12.05 7.44
C ILE A 165 -9.38 12.65 8.16
N LEU A 166 -8.45 13.27 7.42
CA LEU A 166 -7.25 13.88 8.01
C LEU A 166 -7.58 15.04 8.96
N LYS A 167 -8.63 15.81 8.67
CA LYS A 167 -9.12 16.86 9.57
C LYS A 167 -9.63 16.26 10.88
N ARG A 168 -10.44 15.20 10.82
CA ARG A 168 -10.93 14.50 12.02
C ARG A 168 -9.81 13.84 12.82
N MET A 169 -8.81 13.28 12.14
CA MET A 169 -7.60 12.79 12.78
C MET A 169 -6.89 13.94 13.52
N LEU A 170 -6.67 15.07 12.86
CA LEU A 170 -6.04 16.23 13.50
C LEU A 170 -6.85 16.72 14.72
N ASP A 171 -8.18 16.81 14.59
CA ASP A 171 -9.07 17.30 15.65
C ASP A 171 -9.11 16.35 16.87
N SER A 172 -8.93 15.04 16.67
CA SER A 172 -8.76 14.05 17.75
C SER A 172 -7.34 14.01 18.35
N GLY A 173 -6.46 14.89 17.85
CA GLY A 173 -5.07 15.02 18.30
C GLY A 173 -4.14 13.95 17.74
N VAL A 174 -4.50 13.28 16.64
CA VAL A 174 -3.56 12.45 15.88
C VAL A 174 -2.38 13.33 15.45
N SER A 175 -1.18 12.83 15.67
CA SER A 175 0.06 13.54 15.34
C SER A 175 0.84 12.87 14.21
N HIS A 176 0.58 11.58 13.97
CA HIS A 176 1.27 10.77 12.98
C HIS A 176 0.27 9.95 12.18
N VAL A 177 0.49 9.85 10.87
CA VAL A 177 -0.39 9.10 9.97
C VAL A 177 0.44 8.17 9.10
N ALA A 178 0.07 6.89 9.06
CA ALA A 178 0.56 5.94 8.06
C ALA A 178 -0.52 5.70 7.01
N MET A 179 -0.20 5.92 5.74
CA MET A 179 -1.18 5.85 4.65
C MET A 179 -0.67 5.02 3.48
N GLU A 180 -1.53 4.14 2.98
CA GLU A 180 -1.33 3.47 1.70
C GLU A 180 -1.63 4.44 0.53
N VAL A 181 -0.71 4.50 -0.43
CA VAL A 181 -0.82 5.35 -1.62
C VAL A 181 -0.83 4.46 -2.86
N SER A 182 -2.03 4.19 -3.39
CA SER A 182 -2.20 3.39 -4.61
C SER A 182 -1.73 4.14 -5.87
N SER A 183 -1.41 3.40 -6.93
CA SER A 183 -1.11 4.00 -8.24
C SER A 183 -2.32 4.76 -8.82
N HIS A 184 -3.52 4.19 -8.66
CA HIS A 184 -4.77 4.85 -9.06
C HIS A 184 -4.89 6.24 -8.41
N ALA A 185 -4.61 6.34 -7.12
CA ALA A 185 -4.68 7.61 -6.40
C ALA A 185 -3.62 8.63 -6.86
N LEU A 186 -2.44 8.18 -7.24
CA LEU A 186 -1.38 9.05 -7.78
C LEU A 186 -1.72 9.53 -9.18
N ASP A 187 -2.25 8.64 -10.02
CA ASP A 187 -2.66 8.97 -11.37
C ASP A 187 -3.84 9.93 -11.39
N GLN A 188 -4.82 9.70 -10.51
CA GLN A 188 -6.01 10.55 -10.35
C GLN A 188 -5.78 11.77 -9.45
N GLN A 189 -4.53 12.06 -9.07
CA GLN A 189 -4.14 13.22 -8.25
C GLN A 189 -4.80 13.28 -6.84
N ARG A 190 -5.34 12.17 -6.32
CA ARG A 190 -6.09 12.13 -5.03
C ARG A 190 -5.28 12.66 -3.85
N VAL A 191 -3.96 12.46 -3.88
CA VAL A 191 -3.03 12.85 -2.81
C VAL A 191 -2.24 14.12 -3.09
N ALA A 192 -2.56 14.88 -4.15
CA ALA A 192 -1.80 16.06 -4.54
C ALA A 192 -1.79 17.18 -3.47
N GLY A 193 -2.82 17.23 -2.61
CA GLY A 193 -2.92 18.14 -1.48
C GLY A 193 -2.31 17.62 -0.17
N ILE A 194 -1.56 16.52 -0.19
CA ILE A 194 -0.97 15.90 1.01
C ILE A 194 0.50 16.27 1.16
N HIS A 195 0.88 16.68 2.36
CA HIS A 195 2.26 17.00 2.72
C HIS A 195 2.93 15.84 3.45
N PHE A 196 3.50 14.91 2.69
CA PHE A 196 4.27 13.79 3.26
C PHE A 196 5.60 14.25 3.85
N LYS A 197 5.94 13.71 5.03
CA LYS A 197 7.28 13.79 5.62
C LYS A 197 8.20 12.73 5.03
N VAL A 198 7.67 11.53 4.82
CA VAL A 198 8.41 10.39 4.29
C VAL A 198 7.55 9.60 3.31
N ALA A 199 8.16 9.12 2.22
CA ALA A 199 7.51 8.19 1.30
C ALA A 199 8.33 6.90 1.16
N GLY A 200 7.65 5.75 1.17
CA GLY A 200 8.24 4.42 1.01
C GLY A 200 7.85 3.78 -0.32
N PHE A 201 8.82 3.18 -1.01
CA PHE A 201 8.59 2.31 -2.17
C PHE A 201 8.99 0.86 -1.83
N THR A 202 8.05 -0.07 -1.99
CA THR A 202 8.27 -1.49 -1.64
C THR A 202 8.76 -2.33 -2.83
N ASN A 203 8.05 -2.35 -3.96
CA ASN A 203 8.36 -3.14 -5.16
C ASN A 203 7.41 -2.78 -6.31
N LEU A 204 7.72 -3.23 -7.53
CA LEU A 204 6.81 -3.21 -8.67
C LEU A 204 6.84 -4.53 -9.45
N THR A 205 5.75 -5.29 -9.34
CA THR A 205 5.45 -6.47 -10.16
C THR A 205 4.18 -6.23 -10.99
N GLN A 206 3.91 -7.11 -11.96
CA GLN A 206 2.75 -7.00 -12.85
C GLN A 206 1.43 -7.07 -12.07
N ASP A 207 0.70 -5.95 -12.12
CA ASP A 207 -0.63 -5.77 -11.54
C ASP A 207 -1.30 -4.55 -12.20
N HIS A 208 -2.62 -4.45 -12.08
CA HIS A 208 -3.41 -3.29 -12.54
C HIS A 208 -3.21 -2.86 -14.02
N LEU A 209 -2.84 -3.78 -14.91
CA LEU A 209 -2.63 -3.47 -16.34
C LEU A 209 -3.95 -3.24 -17.09
N ASP A 210 -5.08 -3.68 -16.54
CA ASP A 210 -6.43 -3.31 -16.98
C ASP A 210 -6.65 -1.79 -16.94
N TYR A 211 -6.06 -1.11 -15.94
CA TYR A 211 -6.06 0.34 -15.82
C TYR A 211 -4.85 0.97 -16.53
N HIS A 212 -3.63 0.63 -16.11
CA HIS A 212 -2.40 1.32 -16.52
C HIS A 212 -1.90 0.92 -17.90
N LYS A 213 -2.45 -0.12 -18.53
CA LYS A 213 -2.09 -0.64 -19.87
C LYS A 213 -0.68 -1.23 -20.00
N THR A 214 0.36 -0.58 -19.46
CA THR A 214 1.75 -1.04 -19.48
C THR A 214 2.41 -0.94 -18.11
N LEU A 215 3.49 -1.71 -17.90
CA LEU A 215 4.28 -1.66 -16.66
C LEU A 215 4.99 -0.31 -16.51
N GLU A 216 5.38 0.32 -17.61
CA GLU A 216 6.03 1.64 -17.65
C GLU A 216 5.07 2.73 -17.16
N GLN A 217 3.81 2.70 -17.61
CA GLN A 217 2.78 3.65 -17.14
C GLN A 217 2.46 3.41 -15.65
N TYR A 218 2.39 2.14 -15.24
CA TYR A 218 2.19 1.78 -13.83
C TYR A 218 3.34 2.25 -12.93
N PHE A 219 4.59 2.08 -13.37
CA PHE A 219 5.77 2.59 -12.67
C PHE A 219 5.78 4.12 -12.62
N SER A 220 5.55 4.78 -13.76
CA SER A 220 5.47 6.24 -13.84
C SER A 220 4.45 6.80 -12.86
N SER A 221 3.26 6.19 -12.78
CA SER A 221 2.21 6.54 -11.82
C SER A 221 2.70 6.46 -10.36
N LYS A 222 3.35 5.35 -9.95
CA LYS A 222 3.90 5.23 -8.58
C LYS A 222 5.02 6.23 -8.30
N SER A 223 5.86 6.49 -9.29
CA SER A 223 6.97 7.45 -9.20
C SER A 223 6.49 8.87 -8.90
N LYS A 224 5.26 9.25 -9.29
CA LYS A 224 4.64 10.54 -8.96
C LYS A 224 4.61 10.83 -7.45
N LEU A 225 4.51 9.80 -6.59
CA LEU A 225 4.58 10.00 -5.13
C LEU A 225 5.89 10.68 -4.73
N PHE A 226 6.98 10.35 -5.42
CA PHE A 226 8.31 10.86 -5.13
C PHE A 226 8.59 12.12 -5.94
N THR A 227 8.43 12.05 -7.27
CA THR A 227 8.85 13.11 -8.20
C THR A 227 7.95 14.34 -8.14
N GLU A 228 6.67 14.18 -7.84
CA GLU A 228 5.68 15.26 -7.85
C GLU A 228 5.14 15.60 -6.47
N VAL A 229 4.75 14.60 -5.67
CA VAL A 229 4.04 14.85 -4.40
C VAL A 229 5.02 15.11 -3.26
N LEU A 230 5.93 14.18 -2.97
CA LEU A 230 6.94 14.34 -1.91
C LEU A 230 7.88 15.50 -2.22
N ARG A 231 8.31 15.67 -3.47
CA ARG A 231 9.22 16.78 -3.84
C ARG A 231 8.61 18.16 -3.54
N LYS A 232 7.30 18.32 -3.80
CA LYS A 232 6.51 19.54 -3.55
C LYS A 232 5.94 19.65 -2.13
N SER A 233 6.09 18.62 -1.28
CA SER A 233 5.61 18.65 0.10
C SER A 233 6.30 19.79 0.89
N ARG A 234 5.58 20.41 1.82
CA ARG A 234 6.08 21.49 2.68
C ARG A 234 6.71 20.97 3.98
N ALA A 235 6.67 19.67 4.23
CA ALA A 235 7.36 19.09 5.37
C ALA A 235 8.87 19.37 5.28
N ARG A 236 9.51 19.76 6.38
CA ARG A 236 10.97 19.96 6.45
C ARG A 236 11.67 18.60 6.46
N GLY A 237 12.79 18.47 5.75
CA GLY A 237 13.62 17.25 5.74
C GLY A 237 12.88 16.02 5.21
N ARG A 238 12.38 16.10 3.98
CA ARG A 238 11.60 15.05 3.31
C ARG A 238 12.51 13.93 2.84
N ILE A 239 12.13 12.69 3.10
CA ILE A 239 12.96 11.52 2.77
C ILE A 239 12.18 10.53 1.92
N ALA A 240 12.81 10.04 0.87
CA ALA A 240 12.37 8.87 0.12
C ALA A 240 13.08 7.63 0.66
N VAL A 241 12.33 6.58 0.97
CA VAL A 241 12.84 5.28 1.41
C VAL A 241 12.52 4.28 0.32
N ILE A 242 13.54 3.72 -0.33
CA ILE A 242 13.35 2.96 -1.56
C ILE A 242 13.99 1.59 -1.41
N ASN A 243 13.18 0.54 -1.60
CA ASN A 243 13.69 -0.82 -1.70
C ASN A 243 14.46 -0.99 -3.02
N VAL A 244 15.75 -1.26 -2.93
CA VAL A 244 16.65 -1.43 -4.09
C VAL A 244 16.85 -2.90 -4.48
N ASP A 245 16.20 -3.84 -3.78
CA ASP A 245 16.12 -5.24 -4.24
C ASP A 245 15.27 -5.38 -5.50
N ASP A 246 14.39 -4.39 -5.75
CA ASP A 246 13.57 -4.30 -6.95
C ASP A 246 14.28 -3.44 -8.02
N PRO A 247 14.41 -3.90 -9.28
CA PRO A 247 15.03 -3.11 -10.34
C PRO A 247 14.41 -1.73 -10.56
N ARG A 248 13.09 -1.60 -10.40
CA ARG A 248 12.39 -0.31 -10.49
C ARG A 248 12.68 0.59 -9.30
N GLY A 249 13.09 0.01 -8.17
CA GLY A 249 13.63 0.75 -7.03
C GLY A 249 14.92 1.48 -7.38
N ALA A 250 15.87 0.83 -8.06
CA ALA A 250 17.10 1.47 -8.51
C ALA A 250 16.84 2.60 -9.52
N GLU A 251 15.89 2.40 -10.44
CA GLU A 251 15.42 3.44 -11.36
C GLU A 251 14.83 4.64 -10.58
N LEU A 252 13.98 4.37 -9.57
CA LEU A 252 13.37 5.41 -8.74
C LEU A 252 14.40 6.19 -7.90
N VAL A 253 15.45 5.53 -7.39
CA VAL A 253 16.58 6.20 -6.74
C VAL A 253 17.22 7.22 -7.69
N SER A 254 17.35 6.87 -8.97
CA SER A 254 17.90 7.77 -9.99
C SER A 254 17.00 8.98 -10.26
N LEU A 255 15.68 8.79 -10.26
CA LEU A 255 14.69 9.87 -10.41
C LEU A 255 14.64 10.81 -9.18
N TRP A 256 14.82 10.26 -7.98
CA TRP A 256 14.81 11.05 -6.74
C TRP A 256 16.14 11.77 -6.48
N GLY A 257 17.27 11.08 -6.68
CA GLY A 257 18.62 11.56 -6.44
C GLY A 257 19.26 11.01 -5.14
N ALA A 258 20.51 11.42 -4.89
CA ALA A 258 21.41 10.86 -3.87
C ALA A 258 20.94 10.93 -2.40
N LYS A 259 19.80 11.58 -2.11
CA LYS A 259 19.22 11.70 -0.75
C LYS A 259 18.19 10.61 -0.44
N ALA A 260 18.00 9.61 -1.31
CA ALA A 260 17.18 8.45 -1.00
C ALA A 260 17.85 7.58 0.07
N LEU A 261 17.07 7.12 1.04
CA LEU A 261 17.48 6.06 1.96
C LEU A 261 17.20 4.73 1.26
N ARG A 262 18.26 4.04 0.86
CA ARG A 262 18.20 2.75 0.15
C ARG A 262 18.06 1.62 1.15
N VAL A 263 17.11 0.73 0.92
CA VAL A 263 16.86 -0.42 1.80
C VAL A 263 16.94 -1.72 1.02
N SER A 264 17.43 -2.78 1.66
CA SER A 264 17.66 -4.08 1.01
C SER A 264 17.70 -5.22 2.04
N ILE A 265 17.30 -6.42 1.62
CA ILE A 265 17.56 -7.66 2.39
C ILE A 265 18.80 -8.41 1.92
N ASN A 266 19.48 -7.92 0.88
CA ASN A 266 20.69 -8.51 0.33
C ASN A 266 21.93 -7.84 0.94
N PRO A 267 22.74 -8.56 1.75
CA PRO A 267 23.91 -8.00 2.40
C PRO A 267 25.01 -7.53 1.43
N SER A 268 24.97 -7.99 0.18
CA SER A 268 25.91 -7.60 -0.88
C SER A 268 25.54 -6.28 -1.57
N VAL A 269 24.33 -5.76 -1.32
CA VAL A 269 23.86 -4.50 -1.92
C VAL A 269 24.28 -3.33 -1.04
N GLU A 270 24.83 -2.29 -1.67
CA GLU A 270 25.12 -1.04 -0.98
C GLU A 270 23.80 -0.32 -0.65
N GLY A 271 23.48 -0.26 0.64
CA GLY A 271 22.30 0.42 1.15
C GLY A 271 22.49 0.97 2.55
N ASP A 272 21.51 1.76 2.98
CA ASP A 272 21.50 2.45 4.26
C ASP A 272 20.90 1.57 5.37
N VAL A 273 19.80 0.86 5.06
CA VAL A 273 19.17 -0.14 5.94
C VAL A 273 19.22 -1.49 5.25
N VAL A 274 20.10 -2.37 5.71
CA VAL A 274 20.42 -3.63 5.03
C VAL A 274 20.38 -4.81 6.01
N ALA A 275 19.66 -5.86 5.67
CA ALA A 275 19.74 -7.12 6.42
C ALA A 275 21.11 -7.78 6.20
N LEU A 276 21.82 -8.04 7.30
CA LEU A 276 23.12 -8.71 7.29
C LEU A 276 22.96 -10.23 7.31
N GLU A 277 22.02 -10.71 8.12
CA GLU A 277 21.63 -12.11 8.22
C GLU A 277 20.17 -12.20 8.63
N ALA A 278 19.50 -13.28 8.24
CA ALA A 278 18.13 -13.55 8.61
C ALA A 278 17.88 -15.05 8.77
N THR A 279 17.02 -15.39 9.72
CA THR A 279 16.49 -16.74 9.91
C THR A 279 14.97 -16.66 9.85
N TYR A 280 14.39 -17.52 9.02
CA TYR A 280 12.95 -17.60 8.79
C TYR A 280 12.39 -18.86 9.43
N THR A 281 11.29 -18.71 10.16
CA THR A 281 10.55 -19.80 10.80
C THR A 281 9.05 -19.58 10.57
N LEU A 282 8.22 -20.57 10.87
CA LEU A 282 6.76 -20.40 10.82
C LEU A 282 6.24 -19.51 11.95
N GLU A 283 7.05 -19.30 12.99
CA GLU A 283 6.77 -18.43 14.13
C GLU A 283 7.19 -16.97 13.88
N GLY A 284 7.97 -16.71 12.82
CA GLY A 284 8.40 -15.37 12.44
C GLY A 284 9.84 -15.32 11.91
N THR A 285 10.37 -14.11 11.87
CA THR A 285 11.67 -13.77 11.30
C THR A 285 12.58 -13.15 12.36
N ARG A 286 13.82 -13.63 12.44
CA ARG A 286 14.89 -12.99 13.22
C ARG A 286 15.95 -12.46 12.26
N ALA A 287 16.47 -11.27 12.49
CA ALA A 287 17.49 -10.69 11.61
C ALA A 287 18.47 -9.76 12.34
N ARG A 288 19.71 -9.67 11.87
CA ARG A 288 20.59 -8.53 12.17
C ARG A 288 20.57 -7.56 11.01
N VAL A 289 20.42 -6.28 11.31
CA VAL A 289 20.21 -5.24 10.31
C VAL A 289 21.17 -4.10 10.55
N LYS A 290 21.97 -3.78 9.53
CA LYS A 290 22.78 -2.56 9.48
C LYS A 290 21.87 -1.37 9.23
N THR A 291 22.05 -0.30 9.99
CA THR A 291 21.39 0.99 9.78
C THR A 291 22.42 2.13 9.86
N PRO A 292 22.06 3.37 9.49
CA PRO A 292 22.93 4.53 9.73
C PRO A 292 23.23 4.77 11.22
N LYS A 293 22.43 4.18 12.13
CA LYS A 293 22.59 4.26 13.59
C LYS A 293 23.15 2.96 14.19
N GLY A 294 23.93 2.20 13.41
CA GLY A 294 24.57 0.95 13.83
C GLY A 294 23.74 -0.31 13.55
N VAL A 295 24.22 -1.44 14.05
CA VAL A 295 23.62 -2.77 13.82
C VAL A 295 22.57 -3.09 14.88
N TRP A 296 21.40 -3.54 14.43
CA TRP A 296 20.23 -3.84 15.27
C TRP A 296 19.85 -5.31 15.13
N SER A 297 19.45 -5.93 16.23
CA SER A 297 18.81 -7.24 16.23
C SER A 297 17.30 -7.05 16.20
N LEU A 298 16.61 -7.77 15.32
CA LEU A 298 15.18 -7.68 15.11
C LEU A 298 14.51 -9.03 15.34
N GLU A 299 13.34 -8.97 15.96
CA GLU A 299 12.38 -10.06 16.00
C GLU A 299 11.08 -9.55 15.42
N LEU A 300 10.60 -10.20 14.36
CA LEU A 300 9.39 -9.86 13.64
C LEU A 300 8.47 -11.08 13.65
N PRO A 301 7.26 -11.00 14.21
CA PRO A 301 6.30 -12.11 14.23
C PRO A 301 5.58 -12.29 12.88
N LEU A 302 6.29 -12.08 11.77
CA LEU A 302 5.81 -12.27 10.41
C LEU A 302 6.76 -13.18 9.65
N VAL A 303 6.18 -14.06 8.84
CA VAL A 303 6.90 -15.12 8.11
C VAL A 303 7.41 -14.60 6.77
N GLY A 304 8.66 -14.92 6.45
CA GLY A 304 9.20 -14.83 5.09
C GLY A 304 10.04 -13.59 4.75
N ALA A 305 10.91 -13.76 3.75
CA ALA A 305 11.83 -12.74 3.26
C ALA A 305 11.13 -11.47 2.76
N HIS A 306 9.94 -11.60 2.17
CA HIS A 306 9.17 -10.45 1.72
C HIS A 306 8.72 -9.55 2.90
N ASN A 307 8.43 -10.13 4.07
CA ASN A 307 8.12 -9.36 5.27
C ASN A 307 9.36 -8.74 5.92
N LEU A 308 10.53 -9.37 5.80
CA LEU A 308 11.79 -8.72 6.14
C LEU A 308 12.06 -7.51 5.25
N SER A 309 11.81 -7.62 3.94
CA SER A 309 11.93 -6.50 3.00
C SER A 309 10.97 -5.36 3.34
N ASN A 310 9.71 -5.67 3.67
CA ASN A 310 8.75 -4.69 4.20
C ASN A 310 9.27 -4.03 5.49
N ALA A 311 9.86 -4.81 6.40
CA ALA A 311 10.45 -4.28 7.63
C ALA A 311 11.64 -3.34 7.35
N MET A 312 12.46 -3.60 6.31
CA MET A 312 13.56 -2.70 5.94
C MET A 312 13.02 -1.33 5.50
N VAL A 313 11.93 -1.32 4.71
CA VAL A 313 11.22 -0.08 4.33
C VAL A 313 10.67 0.61 5.58
N ALA A 314 9.97 -0.11 6.46
CA ALA A 314 9.40 0.46 7.68
C ALA A 314 10.47 1.05 8.62
N ILE A 315 11.62 0.39 8.76
CA ILE A 315 12.76 0.87 9.55
C ILE A 315 13.34 2.15 8.95
N GLY A 316 13.59 2.17 7.63
CA GLY A 316 14.07 3.37 6.94
C GLY A 316 13.12 4.54 7.12
N MET A 317 11.82 4.29 7.00
CA MET A 317 10.78 5.31 7.19
C MET A 317 10.71 5.81 8.63
N ALA A 318 10.74 4.91 9.61
CA ALA A 318 10.73 5.29 11.02
C ALA A 318 12.00 6.07 11.43
N LEU A 319 13.16 5.69 10.90
CA LEU A 319 14.41 6.44 11.07
C LEU A 319 14.32 7.86 10.51
N ALA A 320 13.76 8.00 9.30
CA ALA A 320 13.53 9.29 8.66
C ALA A 320 12.53 10.19 9.41
N MET A 321 11.62 9.58 10.16
CA MET A 321 10.69 10.27 11.06
C MET A 321 11.30 10.59 12.44
N GLY A 322 12.54 10.16 12.70
CA GLY A 322 13.27 10.47 13.93
C GLY A 322 13.11 9.46 15.07
N PHE A 323 12.47 8.30 14.83
CA PHE A 323 12.33 7.28 15.87
C PHE A 323 13.67 6.65 16.25
N SER A 324 13.82 6.33 17.54
CA SER A 324 15.01 5.68 18.09
C SER A 324 14.98 4.16 17.88
N LYS A 325 16.15 3.52 17.89
CA LYS A 325 16.30 2.06 17.81
C LYS A 325 15.33 1.33 18.75
N ALA A 326 15.28 1.73 20.01
CA ALA A 326 14.44 1.09 21.03
C ALA A 326 12.95 1.11 20.65
N ARG A 327 12.44 2.22 20.09
CA ARG A 327 11.04 2.33 19.68
C ARG A 327 10.73 1.52 18.44
N VAL A 328 11.64 1.54 17.46
CA VAL A 328 11.48 0.77 16.21
C VAL A 328 11.49 -0.72 16.49
N VAL A 329 12.48 -1.22 17.23
CA VAL A 329 12.58 -2.65 17.60
C VAL A 329 11.36 -3.08 18.40
N ARG A 330 10.99 -2.33 19.45
CA ARG A 330 9.80 -2.63 20.27
C ARG A 330 8.53 -2.69 19.43
N GLY A 331 8.32 -1.73 18.53
CA GLY A 331 7.12 -1.70 17.69
C GLY A 331 7.05 -2.86 16.70
N LEU A 332 8.16 -3.21 16.06
CA LEU A 332 8.19 -4.36 15.15
C LEU A 332 7.94 -5.68 15.88
N SER A 333 8.52 -5.86 17.07
CA SER A 333 8.31 -7.07 17.87
C SER A 333 6.93 -7.15 18.52
N ALA A 334 6.28 -6.01 18.78
CA ALA A 334 4.92 -5.94 19.33
C ALA A 334 3.82 -6.02 18.26
N LEU A 335 4.17 -6.11 16.98
CA LEU A 335 3.19 -6.22 15.90
C LEU A 335 2.49 -7.59 15.99
N GLU A 336 1.29 -7.66 16.55
CA GLU A 336 0.63 -8.97 16.76
C GLU A 336 0.34 -9.71 15.45
N ARG A 337 -0.22 -8.99 14.46
CA ARG A 337 -0.57 -9.52 13.14
C ARG A 337 -0.89 -8.39 12.17
N VAL A 338 -0.86 -8.70 10.87
CA VAL A 338 -1.46 -7.86 9.83
C VAL A 338 -2.66 -8.63 9.27
N PRO A 339 -3.90 -8.14 9.43
CA PRO A 339 -5.08 -8.90 9.07
C PRO A 339 -5.04 -9.40 7.62
N GLY A 340 -5.19 -10.71 7.42
CA GLY A 340 -5.18 -11.33 6.10
C GLY A 340 -3.86 -11.25 5.33
N ARG A 341 -2.71 -11.19 6.02
CA ARG A 341 -1.36 -11.21 5.42
C ARG A 341 -0.50 -12.26 6.13
N LEU A 342 -0.49 -13.48 5.60
CA LEU A 342 0.04 -14.69 6.25
C LEU A 342 -0.32 -14.74 7.73
N GLU A 343 -1.58 -14.43 8.03
CA GLU A 343 -2.09 -14.34 9.39
C GLU A 343 -2.24 -15.76 9.97
N PRO A 344 -1.51 -16.11 11.03
CA PRO A 344 -1.66 -17.43 11.65
C PRO A 344 -3.03 -17.53 12.32
N VAL A 345 -3.70 -18.66 12.15
CA VAL A 345 -4.97 -18.97 12.83
C VAL A 345 -4.66 -19.72 14.13
N PRO A 346 -4.92 -19.13 15.31
CA PRO A 346 -4.65 -19.77 16.59
C PRO A 346 -5.43 -21.08 16.74
N ASN A 347 -4.80 -22.10 17.32
CA ASN A 347 -5.43 -23.38 17.63
C ASN A 347 -4.64 -24.16 18.68
N GLU A 348 -5.32 -25.02 19.43
CA GLU A 348 -4.72 -25.82 20.51
C GLU A 348 -3.97 -27.05 19.99
N GLU A 349 -4.26 -27.51 18.77
CA GLU A 349 -3.64 -28.68 18.16
C GLU A 349 -2.21 -28.43 17.63
N GLY A 350 -1.78 -27.17 17.57
CA GLY A 350 -0.49 -26.76 17.01
C GLY A 350 -0.40 -26.87 15.49
N LYS A 351 -1.54 -26.97 14.79
CA LYS A 351 -1.62 -26.99 13.32
C LYS A 351 -1.17 -25.66 12.74
N LYS A 352 -0.47 -25.71 11.60
CA LYS A 352 0.08 -24.52 10.93
C LYS A 352 -0.88 -24.05 9.84
N VAL A 353 -1.82 -23.19 10.21
CA VAL A 353 -2.86 -22.66 9.32
C VAL A 353 -2.70 -21.15 9.18
N PHE A 354 -2.68 -20.65 7.95
CA PHE A 354 -2.52 -19.23 7.63
C PHE A 354 -3.64 -18.75 6.71
N VAL A 355 -4.04 -17.48 6.89
CA VAL A 355 -4.95 -16.76 5.99
C VAL A 355 -4.19 -15.65 5.27
N ASP A 356 -4.32 -15.55 3.95
CA ASP A 356 -3.64 -14.55 3.14
C ASP A 356 -4.51 -13.96 2.01
N TYR A 357 -4.25 -12.71 1.63
CA TYR A 357 -4.97 -11.98 0.59
C TYR A 357 -4.46 -12.21 -0.84
N ALA A 358 -3.52 -13.12 -1.03
CA ALA A 358 -2.96 -13.46 -2.34
C ALA A 358 -4.05 -13.90 -3.34
N HIS A 359 -4.49 -12.95 -4.17
CA HIS A 359 -5.55 -13.10 -5.17
C HIS A 359 -5.07 -12.80 -6.61
N THR A 360 -3.75 -12.75 -6.80
CA THR A 360 -3.05 -12.60 -8.09
C THR A 360 -2.00 -13.70 -8.24
N PRO A 361 -1.56 -14.05 -9.46
CA PRO A 361 -0.53 -15.07 -9.68
C PRO A 361 0.77 -14.78 -8.92
N ASP A 362 1.27 -13.53 -8.98
CA ASP A 362 2.50 -13.12 -8.29
C ASP A 362 2.36 -13.20 -6.76
N ALA A 363 1.26 -12.71 -6.20
CA ALA A 363 1.04 -12.76 -4.75
C ALA A 363 0.97 -14.21 -4.25
N LEU A 364 0.28 -15.09 -5.00
CA LEU A 364 0.15 -16.50 -4.64
C LEU A 364 1.49 -17.22 -4.75
N MET A 365 2.25 -16.97 -5.81
CA MET A 365 3.62 -17.50 -5.98
C MET A 365 4.50 -17.12 -4.79
N ARG A 366 4.48 -15.85 -4.38
CA ARG A 366 5.27 -15.35 -3.24
C ARG A 366 4.91 -16.03 -1.93
N VAL A 367 3.62 -16.23 -1.66
CA VAL A 367 3.16 -16.94 -0.46
C VAL A 367 3.63 -18.39 -0.46
N LEU A 368 3.43 -19.11 -1.56
CA LEU A 368 3.75 -20.53 -1.64
C LEU A 368 5.26 -20.79 -1.62
N THR A 369 6.05 -19.99 -2.34
CA THR A 369 7.51 -20.07 -2.33
C THR A 369 8.11 -19.66 -0.98
N THR A 370 7.46 -18.77 -0.23
CA THR A 370 7.86 -18.42 1.14
C THR A 370 7.64 -19.60 2.09
N LEU A 371 6.50 -20.26 2.00
CA LEU A 371 6.12 -21.30 2.96
C LEU A 371 6.75 -22.65 2.64
N ARG A 372 6.97 -22.97 1.37
CA ARG A 372 7.45 -24.30 0.96
C ARG A 372 8.75 -24.71 1.66
N PRO A 373 9.81 -23.88 1.78
CA PRO A 373 11.03 -24.24 2.51
C PRO A 373 10.83 -24.40 4.02
N LEU A 374 9.74 -23.85 4.57
CA LEU A 374 9.40 -23.89 6.00
C LEU A 374 8.46 -25.06 6.35
N THR A 375 7.84 -25.66 5.34
CA THR A 375 6.89 -26.77 5.50
C THR A 375 7.61 -28.12 5.42
N LYS A 376 7.48 -28.96 6.45
CA LYS A 376 8.09 -30.31 6.51
C LYS A 376 7.28 -31.35 5.74
N GLY A 377 5.96 -31.32 5.89
CA GLY A 377 4.99 -32.19 5.23
C GLY A 377 4.45 -31.57 3.95
N ARG A 378 3.12 -31.62 3.78
CA ARG A 378 2.43 -31.09 2.60
C ARG A 378 2.16 -29.60 2.74
N LEU A 379 2.33 -28.86 1.65
CA LEU A 379 1.81 -27.50 1.50
C LEU A 379 0.44 -27.58 0.82
N VAL A 380 -0.60 -27.28 1.60
CA VAL A 380 -2.01 -27.34 1.20
C VAL A 380 -2.55 -25.94 1.00
N VAL A 381 -3.29 -25.73 -0.09
CA VAL A 381 -3.83 -24.40 -0.45
C VAL A 381 -5.33 -24.48 -0.70
N VAL A 382 -6.10 -23.62 -0.04
CA VAL A 382 -7.51 -23.34 -0.37
C VAL A 382 -7.55 -22.00 -1.08
N PHE A 383 -8.05 -21.94 -2.31
CA PHE A 383 -8.09 -20.68 -3.06
C PHE A 383 -9.22 -20.65 -4.09
N GLY A 384 -9.57 -19.44 -4.51
CA GLY A 384 -10.56 -19.19 -5.55
C GLY A 384 -10.22 -17.93 -6.34
N CYS A 385 -11.04 -17.62 -7.35
CA CYS A 385 -10.97 -16.39 -8.12
C CYS A 385 -12.30 -15.65 -8.03
N GLY A 386 -12.26 -14.31 -8.00
CA GLY A 386 -13.46 -13.49 -8.07
C GLY A 386 -14.03 -13.40 -9.50
N GLY A 387 -15.35 -13.36 -9.63
CA GLY A 387 -16.06 -13.03 -10.87
C GLY A 387 -16.14 -11.53 -11.13
N ASP A 388 -16.55 -11.11 -12.31
CA ASP A 388 -16.58 -9.74 -12.84
C ASP A 388 -15.21 -9.04 -12.69
N ARG A 389 -14.15 -9.80 -12.97
CA ARG A 389 -12.74 -9.43 -12.85
C ARG A 389 -11.93 -10.10 -13.95
N ASP A 390 -10.69 -9.61 -14.13
CA ASP A 390 -9.71 -10.13 -15.09
C ASP A 390 -9.72 -11.68 -15.15
N THR A 391 -10.07 -12.20 -16.32
CA THR A 391 -10.16 -13.63 -16.60
C THR A 391 -8.78 -14.26 -16.86
N ASP A 392 -7.82 -13.47 -17.34
CA ASP A 392 -6.52 -13.96 -17.81
C ASP A 392 -5.64 -14.44 -16.67
N LYS A 393 -5.91 -13.98 -15.44
CA LYS A 393 -5.20 -14.43 -14.25
C LYS A 393 -5.64 -15.81 -13.75
N ARG A 394 -6.86 -16.26 -14.06
CA ARG A 394 -7.47 -17.49 -13.52
C ARG A 394 -6.62 -18.74 -13.81
N PRO A 395 -6.25 -19.05 -15.08
CA PRO A 395 -5.38 -20.19 -15.37
C PRO A 395 -3.96 -19.99 -14.80
N LYS A 396 -3.43 -18.76 -14.83
CA LYS A 396 -2.09 -18.47 -14.28
C LYS A 396 -2.01 -18.75 -12.77
N MET A 397 -3.05 -18.41 -12.02
CA MET A 397 -3.14 -18.74 -10.59
C MET A 397 -3.18 -20.25 -10.35
N GLY A 398 -3.97 -20.99 -11.14
CA GLY A 398 -3.99 -22.45 -11.07
C GLY A 398 -2.62 -23.07 -11.34
N GLN A 399 -1.91 -22.57 -12.35
CA GLN A 399 -0.55 -23.03 -12.68
C GLN A 399 0.43 -22.79 -11.52
N VAL A 400 0.44 -21.58 -10.94
CA VAL A 400 1.30 -21.23 -9.79
C VAL A 400 1.05 -22.17 -8.60
N VAL A 401 -0.20 -22.49 -8.30
CA VAL A 401 -0.54 -23.44 -7.22
C VAL A 401 -0.03 -24.83 -7.57
N ALA A 402 -0.22 -25.28 -8.81
CA ALA A 402 0.25 -26.57 -9.26
C ALA A 402 1.77 -26.73 -9.18
N GLU A 403 2.52 -25.67 -9.44
CA GLU A 403 3.98 -25.66 -9.35
C GLU A 403 4.47 -25.74 -7.89
N HIS A 404 3.85 -25.00 -6.97
CA HIS A 404 4.41 -24.78 -5.62
C HIS A 404 3.73 -25.51 -4.47
N ALA A 405 2.50 -26.00 -4.64
CA ALA A 405 1.76 -26.74 -3.61
C ALA A 405 1.77 -28.26 -3.87
N ASP A 406 1.45 -29.03 -2.83
CA ASP A 406 1.26 -30.49 -2.94
C ASP A 406 -0.21 -30.87 -3.13
N PHE A 407 -1.10 -30.10 -2.50
CA PHE A 407 -2.54 -30.30 -2.56
C PHE A 407 -3.27 -28.96 -2.68
N ALA A 408 -4.31 -28.92 -3.51
CA ALA A 408 -5.16 -27.74 -3.64
C ALA A 408 -6.65 -28.06 -3.46
N ILE A 409 -7.37 -27.16 -2.81
CA ILE A 409 -8.83 -27.12 -2.84
C ILE A 409 -9.22 -25.86 -3.59
N LEU A 410 -9.72 -26.05 -4.80
CA LEU A 410 -10.30 -24.98 -5.60
C LEU A 410 -11.72 -24.71 -5.11
N THR A 411 -11.99 -23.46 -4.74
CA THR A 411 -13.27 -23.04 -4.17
C THR A 411 -13.74 -21.71 -4.74
N SER A 412 -14.92 -21.26 -4.32
CA SER A 412 -15.47 -19.96 -4.66
C SER A 412 -14.83 -18.85 -3.80
N ASP A 413 -14.56 -17.69 -4.41
CA ASP A 413 -14.24 -16.45 -3.70
C ASP A 413 -15.50 -15.55 -3.72
N ASN A 414 -15.46 -14.40 -4.37
CA ASN A 414 -16.62 -13.55 -4.68
C ASN A 414 -17.05 -13.82 -6.13
N PRO A 415 -17.96 -14.78 -6.40
CA PRO A 415 -18.39 -15.07 -7.76
C PRO A 415 -19.16 -13.93 -8.41
N ARG A 416 -19.79 -13.04 -7.62
CA ARG A 416 -20.60 -11.91 -8.11
C ARG A 416 -21.65 -12.40 -9.11
N SER A 417 -21.75 -11.76 -10.29
CA SER A 417 -22.74 -12.13 -11.30
C SER A 417 -22.33 -13.34 -12.15
N GLU A 418 -21.07 -13.77 -12.08
CA GLU A 418 -20.56 -14.94 -12.81
C GLU A 418 -20.95 -16.27 -12.14
N ASP A 419 -21.06 -17.31 -12.97
CA ASP A 419 -21.25 -18.69 -12.53
C ASP A 419 -19.96 -19.24 -11.86
N PRO A 420 -20.01 -19.65 -10.57
CA PRO A 420 -18.86 -20.21 -9.88
C PRO A 420 -18.20 -21.39 -10.61
N GLU A 421 -18.97 -22.23 -11.30
CA GLU A 421 -18.44 -23.39 -12.04
C GLU A 421 -17.60 -22.97 -13.24
N LYS A 422 -17.97 -21.87 -13.92
CA LYS A 422 -17.18 -21.33 -15.03
C LYS A 422 -15.86 -20.76 -14.55
N ILE A 423 -15.88 -20.06 -13.41
CA ILE A 423 -14.67 -19.54 -12.77
C ILE A 423 -13.74 -20.70 -12.39
N ALA A 424 -14.28 -21.71 -11.69
CA ALA A 424 -13.51 -22.88 -11.27
C ALA A 424 -12.95 -23.65 -12.47
N THR A 425 -13.72 -23.80 -13.56
CA THR A 425 -13.26 -24.44 -14.79
C THR A 425 -12.03 -23.74 -15.38
N ALA A 426 -12.01 -22.41 -15.41
CA ALA A 426 -10.86 -21.64 -15.92
C ALA A 426 -9.61 -21.81 -15.04
N VAL A 427 -9.77 -21.84 -13.72
CA VAL A 427 -8.64 -22.07 -12.78
C VAL A 427 -8.13 -23.51 -12.88
N ARG A 428 -9.04 -24.48 -13.00
CA ARG A 428 -8.74 -25.91 -13.14
C ARG A 428 -7.81 -26.18 -14.32
N GLN A 429 -8.03 -25.52 -15.46
CA GLN A 429 -7.14 -25.65 -16.63
C GLN A 429 -5.68 -25.34 -16.28
N GLY A 430 -5.45 -24.31 -15.44
CA GLY A 430 -4.12 -23.98 -14.93
C GLY A 430 -3.55 -25.04 -14.00
N LEU A 431 -4.35 -25.57 -13.08
CA LEU A 431 -3.93 -26.63 -12.16
C LEU A 431 -3.49 -27.89 -12.91
N GLU A 432 -4.29 -28.29 -13.92
CA GLU A 432 -4.02 -29.45 -14.76
C GLU A 432 -2.79 -29.24 -15.66
N ALA A 433 -2.67 -28.06 -16.28
CA ALA A 433 -1.51 -27.70 -17.09
C ALA A 433 -0.21 -27.67 -16.27
N GLY A 434 -0.29 -27.26 -14.99
CA GLY A 434 0.84 -27.32 -14.05
C GLY A 434 1.10 -28.70 -13.44
N GLY A 435 0.37 -29.74 -13.88
CA GLY A 435 0.64 -31.14 -13.54
C GLY A 435 -0.11 -31.69 -12.33
N MET A 436 -1.10 -30.98 -11.79
CA MET A 436 -1.97 -31.53 -10.74
C MET A 436 -3.12 -32.36 -11.33
N ARG A 437 -3.46 -33.48 -10.67
CA ARG A 437 -4.60 -34.33 -11.06
C ARG A 437 -5.80 -34.08 -10.16
N LYS A 438 -7.01 -34.01 -10.75
CA LYS A 438 -8.26 -33.93 -9.99
C LYS A 438 -8.46 -35.23 -9.19
N THR A 439 -8.93 -35.10 -7.96
CA THR A 439 -9.30 -36.23 -7.09
C THR A 439 -10.49 -35.85 -6.22
N ASP A 440 -11.31 -36.85 -5.86
CA ASP A 440 -12.41 -36.71 -4.90
C ASP A 440 -11.96 -37.08 -3.46
N ALA A 441 -10.76 -37.63 -3.31
CA ALA A 441 -10.15 -37.99 -2.03
C ALA A 441 -8.77 -37.33 -1.88
N ALA A 442 -8.38 -36.95 -0.66
CA ALA A 442 -7.10 -36.30 -0.37
C ALA A 442 -5.90 -37.30 -0.44
N VAL A 443 -5.66 -37.88 -1.62
CA VAL A 443 -4.69 -38.97 -1.83
C VAL A 443 -3.64 -38.56 -2.87
N GLY A 444 -2.38 -38.58 -2.43
CA GLY A 444 -1.20 -38.45 -3.30
C GLY A 444 -0.72 -37.00 -3.56
N PRO A 445 0.58 -36.83 -3.86
CA PRO A 445 1.15 -35.53 -4.18
C PRO A 445 0.65 -35.01 -5.53
N LYS A 446 0.62 -33.69 -5.68
CA LYS A 446 0.19 -32.99 -6.90
C LYS A 446 -1.23 -33.38 -7.31
N THR A 447 -2.16 -33.22 -6.37
CA THR A 447 -3.58 -33.43 -6.61
C THR A 447 -4.42 -32.22 -6.18
N PHE A 448 -5.62 -32.09 -6.72
CA PHE A 448 -6.56 -31.06 -6.30
C PHE A 448 -7.99 -31.57 -6.27
N MET A 449 -8.82 -30.94 -5.44
CA MET A 449 -10.27 -31.14 -5.42
C MET A 449 -10.99 -29.82 -5.73
N VAL A 450 -12.26 -29.92 -6.12
CA VAL A 450 -13.15 -28.75 -6.31
C VAL A 450 -14.26 -28.84 -5.26
N GLU A 451 -14.36 -27.83 -4.41
CA GLU A 451 -15.40 -27.67 -3.40
C GLU A 451 -15.82 -26.20 -3.42
N LEU A 452 -16.94 -25.89 -4.07
CA LEU A 452 -17.36 -24.51 -4.33
C LEU A 452 -17.93 -23.82 -3.09
N ASP A 453 -18.36 -24.57 -2.08
CA ASP A 453 -18.68 -24.00 -0.79
C ASP A 453 -17.38 -23.74 -0.01
N ARG A 454 -17.01 -22.46 0.09
CA ARG A 454 -15.74 -22.03 0.71
C ARG A 454 -15.60 -22.48 2.16
N ARG A 455 -16.70 -22.51 2.91
CA ARG A 455 -16.72 -22.98 4.30
C ARG A 455 -16.45 -24.49 4.36
N ASN A 456 -17.08 -25.28 3.48
CA ASN A 456 -16.80 -26.71 3.37
C ASN A 456 -15.36 -26.99 2.91
N ALA A 457 -14.82 -26.18 1.98
CA ALA A 457 -13.44 -26.26 1.54
C ALA A 457 -12.46 -26.05 2.72
N ILE A 458 -12.66 -24.99 3.51
CA ILE A 458 -11.84 -24.69 4.71
C ILE A 458 -11.96 -25.81 5.75
N ARG A 459 -13.18 -26.28 6.03
CA ARG A 459 -13.42 -27.39 6.96
C ARG A 459 -12.74 -28.68 6.51
N THR A 460 -12.75 -28.96 5.21
CA THR A 460 -12.10 -30.14 4.64
C THR A 460 -10.58 -30.03 4.74
N ALA A 461 -10.03 -28.85 4.41
CA ALA A 461 -8.60 -28.56 4.52
C ALA A 461 -8.05 -28.68 5.96
N THR A 462 -8.76 -28.11 6.94
CA THR A 462 -8.33 -28.13 8.36
C THR A 462 -8.35 -29.53 8.97
N ARG A 463 -9.22 -30.42 8.47
CA ARG A 463 -9.27 -31.83 8.87
C ARG A 463 -8.18 -32.68 8.24
N MET A 464 -7.76 -32.36 7.01
CA MET A 464 -6.77 -33.17 6.30
C MET A 464 -5.32 -32.87 6.69
N VAL A 465 -5.02 -31.69 7.23
CA VAL A 465 -3.65 -31.27 7.54
C VAL A 465 -3.19 -31.77 8.91
N GLY A 466 -2.02 -32.40 8.93
CA GLY A 466 -1.31 -32.81 10.15
C GLY A 466 -0.39 -31.71 10.71
N LYS A 467 0.39 -32.04 11.75
CA LYS A 467 1.31 -31.10 12.43
C LYS A 467 2.51 -30.66 11.57
N ASP A 468 2.95 -31.51 10.64
CA ASP A 468 4.05 -31.21 9.72
C ASP A 468 3.57 -30.52 8.43
N ASP A 469 2.26 -30.56 8.16
CA ASP A 469 1.65 -29.89 7.02
C ASP A 469 1.46 -28.39 7.30
N VAL A 470 1.38 -27.59 6.24
CA VAL A 470 0.99 -26.18 6.30
C VAL A 470 -0.24 -25.98 5.42
N LEU A 471 -1.26 -25.33 5.97
CA LEU A 471 -2.46 -24.90 5.24
C LEU A 471 -2.41 -23.39 5.01
N VAL A 472 -2.62 -22.97 3.77
CA VAL A 472 -2.87 -21.57 3.39
C VAL A 472 -4.27 -21.43 2.82
N ILE A 473 -5.05 -20.53 3.38
CA ILE A 473 -6.34 -20.09 2.85
C ILE A 473 -6.10 -18.74 2.17
N ALA A 474 -6.12 -18.71 0.84
CA ALA A 474 -5.76 -17.55 0.04
C ALA A 474 -6.98 -16.93 -0.66
N GLY A 475 -6.86 -15.64 -0.99
CA GLY A 475 -7.81 -14.88 -1.80
C GLY A 475 -8.46 -13.73 -1.04
N LYS A 476 -9.21 -14.04 0.03
CA LYS A 476 -10.05 -13.06 0.74
C LYS A 476 -9.30 -12.32 1.85
N GLY A 477 -8.36 -13.00 2.51
CA GLY A 477 -7.47 -12.39 3.50
C GLY A 477 -8.23 -11.76 4.68
N HIS A 478 -8.47 -10.46 4.58
CA HIS A 478 -9.13 -9.64 5.61
C HIS A 478 -10.63 -9.43 5.34
N GLU A 479 -11.10 -9.69 4.12
CA GLU A 479 -12.50 -9.53 3.74
C GLU A 479 -13.40 -10.41 4.62
N ARG A 480 -14.51 -9.84 5.10
CA ARG A 480 -15.48 -10.47 6.01
C ARG A 480 -16.80 -10.82 5.33
N TYR A 481 -16.80 -10.89 4.00
CA TYR A 481 -17.99 -11.14 3.21
C TYR A 481 -17.72 -12.02 1.99
N GLN A 482 -18.79 -12.60 1.45
CA GLN A 482 -18.83 -13.28 0.16
C GLN A 482 -19.95 -12.69 -0.70
N ILE A 483 -19.62 -12.24 -1.92
CA ILE A 483 -20.61 -11.66 -2.85
C ILE A 483 -21.10 -12.74 -3.81
N ILE A 484 -22.38 -13.08 -3.73
CA ILE A 484 -23.05 -14.01 -4.63
C ILE A 484 -24.21 -13.28 -5.28
N ARG A 485 -24.09 -13.03 -6.59
CA ARG A 485 -25.00 -12.16 -7.37
C ARG A 485 -25.12 -10.78 -6.72
N ASP A 486 -26.29 -10.48 -6.17
CA ASP A 486 -26.67 -9.22 -5.53
C ASP A 486 -26.60 -9.27 -4.00
N ALA A 487 -26.40 -10.45 -3.42
CA ALA A 487 -26.30 -10.67 -1.98
C ALA A 487 -24.84 -10.58 -1.48
N MET A 488 -24.65 -9.86 -0.38
CA MET A 488 -23.40 -9.82 0.37
C MET A 488 -23.59 -10.65 1.64
N LEU A 489 -22.98 -11.84 1.70
CA LEU A 489 -23.14 -12.75 2.82
C LEU A 489 -21.96 -12.59 3.78
N ARG A 490 -22.20 -12.65 5.09
CA ARG A 490 -21.13 -12.66 6.09
C ARG A 490 -20.26 -13.91 5.92
N PHE A 491 -18.96 -13.72 5.76
CA PHE A 491 -17.99 -14.81 5.58
C PHE A 491 -16.57 -14.34 5.90
N ASP A 492 -15.91 -14.93 6.91
CA ASP A 492 -14.53 -14.59 7.26
C ASP A 492 -13.66 -15.86 7.28
N ASP A 493 -12.65 -15.93 6.41
CA ASP A 493 -11.71 -17.06 6.32
C ASP A 493 -11.08 -17.40 7.68
N ARG A 494 -10.78 -16.39 8.51
CA ARG A 494 -10.14 -16.55 9.81
C ARG A 494 -11.10 -17.16 10.81
N GLU A 495 -12.34 -16.66 10.83
CA GLU A 495 -13.39 -17.18 11.70
C GLU A 495 -13.74 -18.62 11.34
N GLU A 496 -13.94 -18.90 10.04
CA GLU A 496 -14.27 -20.25 9.55
C GLU A 496 -13.13 -21.25 9.82
N ALA A 497 -11.87 -20.85 9.62
CA ALA A 497 -10.72 -21.68 9.94
C ALA A 497 -10.60 -21.93 11.45
N HIS A 498 -10.74 -20.90 12.28
CA HIS A 498 -10.67 -21.03 13.73
C HIS A 498 -11.79 -21.95 14.25
N ARG A 499 -13.03 -21.76 13.80
CA ARG A 499 -14.16 -22.63 14.16
C ARG A 499 -13.94 -24.07 13.73
N ALA A 500 -13.46 -24.29 12.51
CA ALA A 500 -13.19 -25.63 12.00
C ALA A 500 -12.10 -26.35 12.82
N LEU A 501 -11.05 -25.62 13.23
CA LEU A 501 -9.99 -26.13 14.11
C LEU A 501 -10.49 -26.39 15.53
N ALA A 502 -11.40 -25.58 16.05
CA ALA A 502 -12.01 -25.74 17.37
C ALA A 502 -13.18 -26.76 17.39
N GLY A 503 -13.53 -27.37 16.26
CA GLY A 503 -14.69 -28.28 16.15
C GLY A 503 -16.05 -27.59 16.35
N LEU A 504 -16.11 -26.27 16.23
CA LEU A 504 -17.33 -25.48 16.40
C LEU A 504 -18.22 -25.54 15.15
N PRO A 505 -19.55 -25.47 15.31
CA PRO A 505 -20.45 -25.39 14.18
C PRO A 505 -20.26 -24.05 13.43
N PRO A 506 -20.56 -24.03 12.12
CA PRO A 506 -20.48 -22.81 11.33
C PRO A 506 -21.54 -21.80 11.80
N PRO A 507 -21.28 -20.49 11.67
CA PRO A 507 -22.27 -19.49 11.99
C PRO A 507 -23.46 -19.59 11.01
N PRO A 508 -24.68 -19.22 11.45
CA PRO A 508 -25.82 -19.15 10.56
C PRO A 508 -25.53 -18.17 9.40
N PRO A 509 -26.05 -18.44 8.19
CA PRO A 509 -25.91 -17.50 7.08
C PRO A 509 -26.59 -16.18 7.42
N GLU A 510 -25.86 -15.08 7.25
CA GLU A 510 -26.31 -13.72 7.51
C GLU A 510 -26.11 -12.90 6.24
N VAL A 511 -27.18 -12.28 5.73
CA VAL A 511 -27.11 -11.35 4.61
C VAL A 511 -26.81 -9.98 5.19
N LEU A 512 -25.66 -9.43 4.82
CA LEU A 512 -25.28 -8.07 5.19
C LEU A 512 -26.10 -7.10 4.35
N SER A 513 -26.75 -6.12 4.99
CA SER A 513 -27.40 -5.06 4.25
C SER A 513 -26.34 -4.19 3.56
N LYS A 514 -26.67 -3.63 2.38
CA LYS A 514 -25.76 -2.69 1.68
C LYS A 514 -25.59 -1.37 2.43
N ASP A 515 -26.46 -1.10 3.40
CA ASP A 515 -26.58 0.16 4.13
C ASP A 515 -26.19 0.05 5.61
N GLU A 516 -25.83 -1.14 6.13
CA GLU A 516 -25.26 -1.28 7.47
C GLU A 516 -23.76 -1.04 7.43
N PRO A 517 -23.25 0.03 8.07
CA PRO A 517 -21.83 0.23 8.18
C PRO A 517 -21.23 -0.82 9.14
N GLU A 518 -20.10 -1.43 8.75
CA GLU A 518 -19.20 -2.09 9.70
C GLU A 518 -18.66 -1.01 10.66
N GLU A 519 -19.38 -0.73 11.75
CA GLU A 519 -19.24 0.45 12.61
C GLU A 519 -19.49 1.75 11.82
N GLU A 520 -20.42 2.60 12.30
CA GLU A 520 -20.82 3.85 11.62
C GLU A 520 -19.61 4.55 11.00
N GLU A 521 -19.53 4.59 9.65
CA GLU A 521 -18.87 5.71 8.99
C GLU A 521 -19.59 6.92 9.57
N PRO A 522 -18.97 7.70 10.47
CA PRO A 522 -19.65 8.88 10.94
C PRO A 522 -19.90 9.69 9.68
N GLU A 523 -21.16 10.14 9.53
CA GLU A 523 -21.62 10.88 8.36
C GLU A 523 -20.49 11.75 7.83
N VAL A 524 -20.29 11.77 6.50
CA VAL A 524 -19.46 12.77 5.84
C VAL A 524 -20.09 14.13 6.12
N ILE A 525 -19.92 14.62 7.35
CA ILE A 525 -20.35 15.91 7.82
C ILE A 525 -19.44 16.84 7.06
N ALA A 526 -20.08 17.64 6.19
CA ALA A 526 -19.49 18.76 5.48
C ALA A 526 -18.32 19.32 6.28
N VAL A 527 -17.15 19.41 5.65
CA VAL A 527 -15.95 19.99 6.26
C VAL A 527 -16.32 21.41 6.66
N LYS A 528 -16.75 21.62 7.91
CA LYS A 528 -17.25 22.93 8.35
C LYS A 528 -16.08 23.90 8.35
N PRO A 529 -16.23 25.10 7.77
CA PRO A 529 -15.16 26.08 7.75
C PRO A 529 -14.78 26.48 9.17
N VAL A 530 -13.47 26.54 9.45
CA VAL A 530 -12.96 27.13 10.68
C VAL A 530 -13.18 28.64 10.59
N LEU A 531 -14.01 29.19 11.49
CA LEU A 531 -13.98 30.60 11.84
C LEU A 531 -12.82 30.77 12.83
N GLU A 532 -11.77 31.45 12.42
CA GLU A 532 -10.63 31.77 13.30
C GLU A 532 -11.09 32.79 14.35
N GLY A 533 -11.11 32.35 15.62
CA GLY A 533 -10.95 33.26 16.75
C GLY A 533 -9.45 33.45 16.97
N GLU A 534 -9.00 34.69 16.95
CA GLU A 534 -7.61 35.07 17.20
C GLU A 534 -7.18 34.59 18.61
N ALA A 535 -6.26 33.65 18.65
CA ALA A 535 -5.41 33.41 19.80
C ALA A 535 -3.97 33.42 19.27
N GLU A 536 -3.32 34.57 19.43
CA GLU A 536 -1.88 34.71 19.23
C GLU A 536 -1.16 33.74 20.19
N VAL A 537 -0.50 32.74 19.63
CA VAL A 537 0.57 32.02 20.34
C VAL A 537 1.86 32.57 19.75
N SER A 538 2.60 33.36 20.54
CA SER A 538 3.85 33.97 20.14
C SER A 538 4.89 32.90 19.79
N MET A 539 5.68 33.20 18.76
CA MET A 539 6.57 32.27 18.08
C MET A 539 7.95 32.12 18.77
N ASP A 540 8.07 32.53 20.04
CA ASP A 540 9.35 32.62 20.78
C ASP A 540 9.61 31.44 21.74
N ASP A 541 8.69 30.47 21.89
CA ASP A 541 8.87 29.33 22.84
C ASP A 541 9.30 28.00 22.19
N ILE A 542 9.83 28.01 20.97
CA ILE A 542 10.42 26.80 20.32
C ILE A 542 11.76 27.11 19.66
N GLU A 543 12.71 27.67 20.42
CA GLU A 543 14.14 27.64 20.06
C GLU A 543 15.01 27.33 21.28
N GLU A 544 15.09 26.05 21.64
CA GLU A 544 16.35 25.46 22.13
C GLU A 544 16.35 23.98 21.77
N ILE A 545 17.49 23.44 21.34
CA ILE A 545 17.69 22.14 20.67
C ILE A 545 17.45 22.20 19.15
N VAL A 546 18.41 22.79 18.40
CA VAL A 546 19.27 22.11 17.39
C VAL A 546 20.32 23.13 16.94
N SER A 547 21.49 23.13 17.58
CA SER A 547 22.72 23.64 16.97
C SER A 547 23.80 22.58 17.14
N ALA A 548 23.98 21.76 16.11
CA ALA A 548 25.11 20.86 15.99
C ALA A 548 25.67 20.99 14.57
N GLU A 549 26.68 21.84 14.43
CA GLU A 549 27.68 21.77 13.36
C GLU A 549 29.01 21.25 13.96
N PRO A 550 29.91 20.70 13.13
CA PRO A 550 30.73 19.56 13.49
C PRO A 550 32.03 19.93 14.24
N LEU A 551 32.41 19.10 15.21
CA LEU A 551 33.65 19.20 15.98
C LEU A 551 34.87 18.74 15.16
N VAL A 552 35.81 19.66 14.94
CA VAL A 552 37.25 19.40 14.83
C VAL A 552 37.87 19.87 16.15
N ALA A 553 38.76 19.04 16.70
CA ALA A 553 39.38 19.21 18.02
C ALA A 553 40.38 20.38 18.09
N GLU A 554 40.46 21.07 19.24
CA GLU A 554 41.69 21.18 20.06
C GLU A 554 41.51 22.01 21.34
N SER A 555 42.08 21.48 22.44
CA SER A 555 42.71 22.14 23.60
C SER A 555 41.88 22.87 24.70
N ASN A 556 42.08 22.34 25.92
CA ASN A 556 42.28 22.96 27.24
C ASN A 556 41.42 24.17 27.70
N ILE A 557 40.76 24.04 28.85
CA ILE A 557 41.02 24.81 30.12
C ILE A 557 39.91 24.52 31.19
N SER A 558 40.41 24.18 32.39
CA SER A 558 39.97 24.42 33.79
C SER A 558 38.51 24.67 34.21
N SER A 559 38.05 23.79 35.11
CA SER A 559 37.47 23.96 36.47
C SER A 559 36.73 25.24 36.94
N ALA A 560 35.66 24.97 37.73
CA ALA A 560 34.89 25.79 38.70
C ALA A 560 33.52 26.26 38.18
N GLN A 561 32.38 26.31 38.90
CA GLN A 561 31.87 25.83 40.21
C GLN A 561 30.41 26.35 40.31
N ILE A 562 29.45 25.56 40.86
CA ILE A 562 28.26 26.00 41.70
C ILE A 562 27.16 26.80 40.93
N VAL A 563 25.82 26.60 41.02
CA VAL A 563 24.87 26.43 42.13
C VAL A 563 23.57 25.74 41.65
N GLU A 564 23.00 24.92 42.53
CA GLU A 564 21.70 24.23 42.49
C GLU A 564 20.47 25.16 42.41
N VAL A 565 19.37 24.71 41.78
CA VAL A 565 18.03 24.72 42.40
C VAL A 565 17.21 23.54 41.83
N PHE A 566 16.87 22.57 42.68
CA PHE A 566 15.87 21.52 42.43
C PHE A 566 14.52 21.92 43.02
N SER A 567 13.43 21.44 42.40
CA SER A 567 12.19 21.13 43.12
C SER A 567 11.42 20.00 42.41
N THR A 568 11.41 18.83 43.05
CA THR A 568 10.48 17.72 42.81
C THR A 568 9.75 17.39 44.12
N PRO A 569 8.48 16.97 44.09
CA PRO A 569 7.79 16.38 45.25
C PRO A 569 7.77 14.83 45.19
N PRO A 570 7.36 14.14 46.29
CA PRO A 570 8.13 13.03 46.86
C PRO A 570 7.63 11.61 46.52
N VAL A 571 8.53 10.65 46.77
CA VAL A 571 8.37 9.19 46.71
C VAL A 571 7.97 8.63 48.09
N ALA A 572 7.13 7.57 48.09
CA ALA A 572 6.85 6.74 49.26
C ALA A 572 7.65 5.41 49.22
N SER A 573 8.00 4.94 50.41
CA SER A 573 9.08 4.02 50.81
C SER A 573 8.85 2.50 50.62
N VAL A 574 9.96 1.78 50.46
CA VAL A 574 10.16 0.30 50.54
C VAL A 574 10.76 -0.08 51.91
N PRO A 575 10.61 -1.35 52.39
CA PRO A 575 11.79 -2.09 52.91
C PRO A 575 11.72 -3.64 52.59
N PRO A 576 12.66 -4.52 53.01
CA PRO A 576 13.91 -4.84 52.27
C PRO A 576 14.27 -6.36 52.13
N GLY A 577 15.11 -6.69 51.13
CA GLY A 577 16.14 -7.77 51.10
C GLY A 577 15.74 -9.26 51.16
N PRO A 578 16.65 -10.23 50.83
CA PRO A 578 18.11 -10.13 50.77
C PRO A 578 18.79 -10.60 49.44
N ALA A 579 20.09 -10.29 49.36
CA ALA A 579 21.05 -10.53 48.28
C ALA A 579 21.64 -11.95 48.24
N VAL A 580 22.30 -12.35 47.12
CA VAL A 580 23.57 -13.11 47.07
C VAL A 580 24.15 -13.20 45.62
N GLN A 581 25.42 -12.76 45.52
CA GLN A 581 26.60 -13.16 44.70
C GLN A 581 26.66 -13.13 43.15
N GLU A 582 27.59 -12.30 42.65
CA GLU A 582 28.40 -12.50 41.42
C GLU A 582 29.73 -13.22 41.74
N PRO A 583 30.43 -13.75 40.72
CA PRO A 583 31.89 -13.74 40.71
C PRO A 583 32.56 -13.20 39.42
N ALA A 584 33.40 -12.19 39.61
CA ALA A 584 34.81 -12.01 39.19
C ALA A 584 35.36 -12.54 37.83
N SER A 585 35.79 -11.56 37.02
CA SER A 585 37.07 -11.37 36.31
C SER A 585 38.09 -12.52 36.08
N ILE A 586 38.62 -12.60 34.84
CA ILE A 586 40.00 -13.05 34.53
C ILE A 586 40.68 -12.06 33.55
N LEU A 587 41.95 -11.80 33.82
CA LEU A 587 42.90 -10.82 33.27
C LEU A 587 43.65 -11.28 31.99
N SER A 588 44.25 -10.28 31.31
CA SER A 588 45.58 -10.25 30.63
C SER A 588 45.81 -11.11 29.36
N GLN A 589 46.47 -10.70 28.26
CA GLN A 589 47.30 -9.53 27.89
C GLN A 589 47.49 -9.49 26.34
N PRO A 590 48.12 -8.44 25.74
CA PRO A 590 48.03 -8.09 24.31
C PRO A 590 49.27 -8.48 23.47
N LEU A 591 49.12 -8.46 22.13
CA LEU A 591 50.23 -8.42 21.16
C LEU A 591 49.94 -7.41 20.02
N PRO A 592 50.98 -6.86 19.36
CA PRO A 592 51.01 -5.46 18.97
C PRO A 592 51.10 -5.24 17.45
N GLY A 593 50.88 -3.98 17.06
CA GLY A 593 51.58 -3.37 15.94
C GLY A 593 50.80 -3.31 14.64
N LEU A 594 50.29 -2.11 14.31
CA LEU A 594 50.25 -1.62 12.94
C LEU A 594 50.40 -0.10 13.00
N GLY A 595 51.53 0.35 12.47
CA GLY A 595 51.94 1.75 12.40
C GLY A 595 51.10 2.55 11.43
N ALA A 596 51.20 3.86 11.61
CA ALA A 596 50.52 4.91 10.87
C ALA A 596 50.72 4.82 9.34
N LEU A 597 49.63 5.06 8.61
CA LEU A 597 49.61 5.31 7.18
C LEU A 597 49.97 6.78 6.89
N PRO A 598 50.83 7.09 5.89
CA PRO A 598 50.94 8.43 5.33
C PRO A 598 49.92 8.66 4.17
N PRO A 599 49.63 9.92 3.81
CA PRO A 599 48.51 10.28 2.94
C PRO A 599 48.79 10.14 1.43
N ILE A 600 47.68 10.05 0.68
CA ILE A 600 47.55 9.74 -0.75
C ILE A 600 47.95 10.91 -1.66
N GLY A 601 48.62 10.61 -2.78
CA GLY A 601 48.79 11.54 -3.92
C GLY A 601 49.21 10.87 -5.24
N ALA A 602 48.27 10.84 -6.21
CA ALA A 602 48.46 10.86 -7.68
C ALA A 602 48.98 9.58 -8.43
N PRO A 603 48.76 9.44 -9.77
CA PRO A 603 48.12 8.24 -10.35
C PRO A 603 48.91 7.48 -11.45
N ILE A 604 48.41 6.27 -11.76
CA ILE A 604 48.51 5.46 -13.00
C ILE A 604 49.91 5.01 -13.48
N GLY A 605 50.10 3.68 -13.57
CA GLY A 605 51.09 3.07 -14.46
C GLY A 605 51.51 1.65 -14.10
N ALA A 606 51.04 0.68 -14.90
CA ALA A 606 51.61 -0.65 -15.18
C ALA A 606 52.21 -1.50 -14.04
N LEU A 607 51.53 -2.61 -13.70
CA LEU A 607 52.10 -3.73 -12.93
C LEU A 607 52.96 -4.65 -13.82
N PRO A 608 54.22 -4.99 -13.44
CA PRO A 608 54.94 -6.16 -13.92
C PRO A 608 54.59 -7.43 -13.09
N PRO A 609 54.90 -8.64 -13.59
CA PRO A 609 54.30 -9.89 -13.09
C PRO A 609 54.91 -10.38 -11.77
N LEU A 610 54.11 -11.12 -10.99
CA LEU A 610 54.56 -11.86 -9.81
C LEU A 610 55.03 -13.29 -10.17
N PRO A 611 55.96 -13.86 -9.39
CA PRO A 611 56.68 -15.09 -9.72
C PRO A 611 55.98 -16.38 -9.29
N ASN A 612 56.36 -17.46 -9.96
CA ASN A 612 55.95 -18.85 -9.76
C ASN A 612 56.17 -19.39 -8.35
N GLY A 613 55.26 -20.26 -7.90
CA GLY A 613 55.59 -21.38 -7.02
C GLY A 613 54.56 -21.74 -5.96
N LEU A 614 53.59 -22.61 -6.30
CA LEU A 614 52.93 -23.51 -5.35
C LEU A 614 52.56 -24.84 -6.07
N PRO A 615 52.63 -26.01 -5.37
CA PRO A 615 52.65 -27.36 -5.94
C PRO A 615 51.27 -27.91 -6.37
N PRO A 616 51.22 -28.98 -7.20
CA PRO A 616 49.99 -29.41 -7.87
C PRO A 616 49.06 -30.22 -6.94
N LEU A 617 47.75 -30.01 -7.11
CA LEU A 617 46.68 -30.84 -6.57
C LEU A 617 46.28 -31.95 -7.58
N PRO A 618 45.77 -33.10 -7.11
CA PRO A 618 45.55 -34.31 -7.92
C PRO A 618 44.34 -34.19 -8.88
N PRO A 619 44.29 -35.02 -9.95
CA PRO A 619 43.29 -34.87 -10.99
C PRO A 619 41.92 -35.42 -10.57
N LEU A 620 40.88 -34.61 -10.74
CA LEU A 620 39.49 -35.06 -10.78
C LEU A 620 39.09 -35.29 -12.23
N SER A 621 39.14 -36.55 -12.64
CA SER A 621 38.52 -37.04 -13.87
C SER A 621 37.03 -37.28 -13.60
N GLY A 622 36.17 -36.70 -14.44
CA GLY A 622 34.77 -37.11 -14.56
C GLY A 622 33.77 -36.01 -14.26
N LEU A 623 33.39 -35.27 -15.30
CA LEU A 623 32.01 -34.93 -15.64
C LEU A 623 32.04 -34.15 -16.96
N ALA A 624 31.58 -34.80 -18.03
CA ALA A 624 31.42 -34.19 -19.34
C ALA A 624 30.35 -33.09 -19.28
N LEU A 625 30.71 -31.88 -19.70
CA LEU A 625 29.76 -30.81 -19.98
C LEU A 625 28.96 -31.15 -21.24
N PRO A 626 27.63 -30.95 -21.27
CA PRO A 626 26.85 -31.09 -22.50
C PRO A 626 27.26 -30.01 -23.52
N PRO A 627 27.18 -30.29 -24.84
CA PRO A 627 27.52 -29.31 -25.87
C PRO A 627 26.54 -28.13 -25.84
N LEU A 628 27.07 -26.94 -26.09
CA LEU A 628 26.30 -25.71 -26.29
C LEU A 628 25.29 -25.88 -27.45
N PRO A 629 24.05 -25.37 -27.32
CA PRO A 629 23.10 -25.38 -28.42
C PRO A 629 23.60 -24.51 -29.60
N PRO A 630 23.29 -24.89 -30.85
CA PRO A 630 23.65 -24.09 -32.02
C PRO A 630 22.95 -22.72 -31.99
N PRO A 631 23.55 -21.68 -32.59
CA PRO A 631 22.92 -20.37 -32.69
C PRO A 631 21.60 -20.45 -33.47
N PRO A 632 20.60 -19.62 -33.14
CA PRO A 632 19.30 -19.62 -33.82
C PRO A 632 19.48 -19.32 -35.32
N ALA A 633 18.74 -20.06 -36.15
CA ALA A 633 18.68 -19.82 -37.58
C ALA A 633 18.21 -18.38 -37.88
N PRO A 634 18.76 -17.72 -38.91
CA PRO A 634 18.29 -16.40 -39.32
C PRO A 634 16.80 -16.50 -39.69
N GLY A 635 15.99 -15.66 -39.05
CA GLY A 635 14.56 -15.58 -39.30
C GLY A 635 14.27 -15.24 -40.77
N PRO A 636 13.10 -15.65 -41.29
CA PRO A 636 12.72 -15.36 -42.67
C PRO A 636 12.65 -13.84 -42.90
N ALA A 637 13.19 -13.40 -44.03
CA ALA A 637 13.13 -12.01 -44.47
C ALA A 637 11.67 -11.50 -44.49
N PRO A 638 11.43 -10.23 -44.13
CA PRO A 638 10.08 -9.68 -44.15
C PRO A 638 9.55 -9.69 -45.58
N GLY A 639 8.44 -10.40 -45.78
CA GLY A 639 7.68 -10.36 -47.03
C GLY A 639 7.13 -8.96 -47.32
N PRO A 640 6.85 -8.64 -48.59
CA PRO A 640 6.45 -7.30 -49.00
C PRO A 640 5.12 -6.88 -48.36
N SER A 641 5.08 -5.64 -47.88
CA SER A 641 3.91 -4.97 -47.32
C SER A 641 2.70 -5.06 -48.26
N PRO A 642 1.50 -5.40 -47.77
CA PRO A 642 0.30 -5.33 -48.59
C PRO A 642 -0.06 -3.86 -48.85
N SER A 643 -0.19 -3.51 -50.13
CA SER A 643 -0.68 -2.22 -50.60
C SER A 643 -2.07 -1.89 -50.05
N PRO A 644 -2.38 -0.61 -49.79
CA PRO A 644 -3.64 -0.19 -49.19
C PRO A 644 -4.82 -0.40 -50.14
N ALA A 645 -5.92 -0.95 -49.61
CA ALA A 645 -7.19 -1.06 -50.30
C ALA A 645 -7.78 0.33 -50.61
N PRO A 646 -8.50 0.50 -51.73
CA PRO A 646 -9.04 1.79 -52.13
C PRO A 646 -10.22 2.22 -51.25
N SER A 647 -10.20 3.50 -50.88
CA SER A 647 -11.26 4.23 -50.17
C SER A 647 -12.59 4.25 -50.94
N PRO A 648 -13.75 4.07 -50.27
CA PRO A 648 -15.04 4.30 -50.89
C PRO A 648 -15.40 5.80 -50.90
N SER A 649 -15.78 6.29 -52.08
CA SER A 649 -16.35 7.63 -52.31
C SER A 649 -17.77 7.78 -51.73
N PRO A 650 -18.23 9.01 -51.45
CA PRO A 650 -19.37 9.28 -50.59
C PRO A 650 -20.72 9.21 -51.33
N SER A 651 -21.71 8.56 -50.72
CA SER A 651 -23.12 8.64 -51.09
C SER A 651 -23.83 9.77 -50.33
N ALA A 652 -24.66 10.49 -51.08
CA ALA A 652 -25.41 11.70 -50.72
C ALA A 652 -26.51 11.47 -49.66
N PRO A 653 -27.04 12.55 -49.04
CA PRO A 653 -27.76 12.50 -47.77
C PRO A 653 -29.25 12.19 -47.94
N ALA A 654 -29.80 11.44 -46.98
CA ALA A 654 -31.24 11.25 -46.82
C ALA A 654 -31.83 12.39 -45.97
N THR A 655 -32.86 13.02 -46.52
CA THR A 655 -33.66 14.13 -45.98
C THR A 655 -34.44 13.72 -44.73
N PRO A 656 -34.60 14.60 -43.72
CA PRO A 656 -35.35 14.30 -42.50
C PRO A 656 -36.85 14.54 -42.70
N ALA A 657 -37.67 13.59 -42.24
CA ALA A 657 -39.12 13.77 -42.12
C ALA A 657 -39.45 14.62 -40.89
N ALA A 658 -40.27 15.65 -41.09
CA ALA A 658 -40.78 16.57 -40.09
C ALA A 658 -41.81 15.91 -39.14
N PRO A 659 -41.99 16.45 -37.92
CA PRO A 659 -43.04 16.03 -37.01
C PRO A 659 -44.32 16.84 -37.24
N GLU A 660 -45.47 16.18 -37.29
CA GLU A 660 -46.78 16.84 -37.18
C GLU A 660 -47.40 16.60 -35.79
N ASP A 661 -47.96 17.69 -35.29
CA ASP A 661 -48.62 17.94 -34.01
C ASP A 661 -49.86 17.07 -33.72
N GLY A 662 -50.13 16.89 -32.43
CA GLY A 662 -51.36 17.47 -31.88
C GLY A 662 -52.57 16.58 -31.55
N ARG A 663 -52.55 16.05 -30.31
CA ARG A 663 -53.68 15.96 -29.33
C ARG A 663 -54.76 14.86 -29.46
N PRO A 664 -55.41 14.50 -28.31
CA PRO A 664 -55.78 13.12 -27.96
C PRO A 664 -57.30 12.84 -28.01
N PRO A 665 -57.71 11.56 -27.81
CA PRO A 665 -58.89 11.28 -26.97
C PRO A 665 -58.71 9.97 -26.13
N PRO A 666 -59.73 9.42 -25.44
CA PRO A 666 -59.86 9.50 -23.98
C PRO A 666 -59.72 8.15 -23.24
N LYS A 667 -59.70 8.23 -21.91
CA LYS A 667 -59.86 7.12 -20.95
C LYS A 667 -61.08 6.23 -21.27
N LYS A 668 -60.90 4.91 -21.15
CA LYS A 668 -61.81 3.88 -20.57
C LYS A 668 -61.08 2.53 -20.64
N ASP A 669 -60.72 1.95 -19.50
CA ASP A 669 -61.48 0.92 -18.77
C ASP A 669 -61.53 -0.43 -19.48
N GLY A 670 -61.04 -1.48 -18.81
CA GLY A 670 -61.50 -2.86 -19.03
C GLY A 670 -60.44 -3.91 -19.33
N ASP A 671 -60.11 -4.69 -18.30
CA ASP A 671 -59.74 -6.13 -18.29
C ASP A 671 -59.41 -6.81 -19.63
N THR A 672 -58.18 -7.31 -19.78
CA THR A 672 -57.81 -8.73 -19.61
C THR A 672 -56.32 -8.95 -19.81
#